data_AF-A0A2E0ZFJ4-F1
#
_entry.id   AF-A0A2E0ZFJ4-F1
#
_cell.length_a   1.000
_cell.length_b   1.000
_cell.length_c   1.000
_cell.angle_alpha   90.00
_cell.angle_beta   90.00
_cell.angle_gamma   90.00
#
_symmetry.space_group_name_H-M   'P 1'
#
loop_
_entity.id
_entity.type
_entity.pdbx_description
1 polymer ?
#
loop_
_entity_poly.entity_id
_entity_poly.type
_entity_poly.pdbx_seq_one_letter_code
_entity_poly.pdbx_strand_id
1 'polypeptide(L)'
;MKVFLNSIGCRLNQSEIETMARQLLAAGHEIVTESVEADKVIINTCAVTSEAARDARSQTRRIHRDNPNAEIVLTGCYATIAPNELGKVQGAGRVVVNQQKAQLVQMLDPKARIELPVFDQEPVLREFLAGSMGANTRAFIKVQDGCDNKCTFCVTTVARGEGQSRHLGDVVAEIQALAAAGYQEAVLTGVHLGSYGHDFGNEAGLRDLVQAILQHTDIPRLRLSSLEPWDLAPDFFTLWHNPRLLPHLHMPLQSGSDKILKRMARRTSRASFRELAEAARSHILDLNLSTDVIVGFPGETEKDFADSLELVEAINFARLHVFSYSPRPGTAASQFPHQVNGKIKKERTRRMIELGKRLSHDFHQQFVSQTLNVLWESNVGADNGGLRWVGYTDNYIRVQANGPADMFNRITPTEIVEAAPDGVAGVVKSGKWGCFGRKGMTKFKVGDSVRVKSGVKDPDFNTEIGGWQGRIVDIVTAPENYADIAWDSQTLQQMPEELLDYCFREGYTIEGITLTLDELEPSKPRDKEKDVHNTLAEIYGRYGLEYQTDLESLVWSMADQFGLLEDEDDWDDEPIQTFDIDQFFADLQIDSAKEQKRIRSCFAKGLEVYYEHIYGYHKYGRKPEFLINERMGEPYIFGFGMVEVLRAKRGIKETTKLAICQYTLQTIVPEEEYGIPHGLIVLLSYLAHTGYLPLDVFRAVMQVTNLLRHWIWPWQIEEAIQLSDWLIAQNEMPPQEKLFWLWHLSMQFDPIVHLGKKVVNHWLDHPDLAADLKKELVQGWLDEVRTLGTPHAAWRLVMAQTTGDLVEAEKALQELGVSRKEIKEVKAIIEEEANRDVLSKLFSHDPLYNFSPEFRYLLTPNWLKRIAVLTLVKLGEDAWETAVLYLDSTRDYGAEAINLGVADIIAEYADTIPPEEIRELIEKGIQIPQVSTRKAFYRLSTQFYGTELLEKTAEDNAASIRKWGTKELKKLQG
;
A
#
# COMPACT_ATOMS: atom_id res chain seq x y z
N MET A 1 1.99 27.02 -2.50
CA MET A 1 0.75 26.31 -2.86
C MET A 1 1.04 24.84 -2.91
N LYS A 2 0.12 24.03 -2.41
CA LYS A 2 0.18 22.57 -2.41
C LYS A 2 -0.32 22.04 -3.74
N VAL A 3 0.48 21.22 -4.42
CA VAL A 3 0.16 20.69 -5.74
C VAL A 3 0.22 19.18 -5.73
N PHE A 4 -0.86 18.53 -6.17
CA PHE A 4 -0.89 17.08 -6.40
C PHE A 4 -0.71 16.80 -7.89
N LEU A 5 0.18 15.87 -8.22
CA LEU A 5 0.53 15.51 -9.58
C LEU A 5 0.12 14.07 -9.88
N ASN A 6 -0.49 13.85 -11.04
CA ASN A 6 -0.89 12.52 -11.46
C ASN A 6 -0.69 12.34 -12.98
N SER A 7 -0.24 11.16 -13.38
CA SER A 7 -0.01 10.79 -14.77
C SER A 7 -0.82 9.56 -15.14
N ILE A 8 -1.54 9.64 -16.26
CA ILE A 8 -2.27 8.50 -16.82
C ILE A 8 -1.64 8.15 -18.17
N GLY A 9 -1.33 6.87 -18.36
CA GLY A 9 -0.97 6.32 -19.66
C GLY A 9 0.51 6.00 -19.80
N CYS A 10 1.23 6.71 -20.66
CA CYS A 10 2.55 6.29 -21.14
C CYS A 10 3.73 6.95 -20.40
N ARG A 11 4.92 6.37 -20.56
CA ARG A 11 6.21 6.89 -20.03
C ARG A 11 6.49 8.35 -20.42
N LEU A 12 6.00 8.77 -21.58
CA LEU A 12 6.12 10.16 -22.03
C LEU A 12 5.31 11.12 -21.13
N ASN A 13 4.11 10.72 -20.71
CA ASN A 13 3.30 11.52 -19.79
C ASN A 13 3.93 11.56 -18.39
N GLN A 14 4.59 10.48 -17.96
CA GLN A 14 5.35 10.43 -16.71
C GLN A 14 6.54 11.39 -16.73
N SER A 15 7.37 11.35 -17.78
CA SER A 15 8.48 12.29 -17.98
C SER A 15 8.03 13.76 -17.93
N GLU A 16 6.88 14.06 -18.52
CA GLU A 16 6.30 15.42 -18.48
C GLU A 16 5.86 15.82 -17.07
N ILE A 17 5.28 14.91 -16.28
CA ILE A 17 4.91 15.18 -14.89
C ILE A 17 6.15 15.35 -14.01
N GLU A 18 7.18 14.52 -14.18
CA GLU A 18 8.48 14.67 -13.48
C GLU A 18 9.13 16.03 -13.78
N THR A 19 9.03 16.49 -15.03
CA THR A 19 9.51 17.83 -15.43
C THR A 19 8.70 18.94 -14.74
N MET A 20 7.37 18.81 -14.69
CA MET A 20 6.51 19.79 -14.01
C MET A 20 6.78 19.81 -12.50
N ALA A 21 7.02 18.65 -11.88
CA ALA A 21 7.35 18.55 -10.45
C ALA A 21 8.60 19.36 -10.12
N ARG A 22 9.69 19.18 -10.89
CA ARG A 22 10.93 19.96 -10.74
C ARG A 22 10.70 21.47 -10.91
N GLN A 23 9.91 21.87 -11.90
CA GLN A 23 9.58 23.28 -12.13
C GLN A 23 8.76 23.90 -10.99
N LEU A 24 7.79 23.15 -10.44
CA LEU A 24 6.96 23.62 -9.34
C LEU A 24 7.77 23.73 -8.03
N LEU A 25 8.63 22.74 -7.74
CA LEU A 25 9.54 22.80 -6.59
C LEU A 25 10.51 23.98 -6.70
N ALA A 26 11.12 24.20 -7.86
CA ALA A 26 12.00 25.35 -8.11
C ALA A 26 11.28 26.69 -7.96
N ALA A 27 9.97 26.74 -8.18
CA ALA A 27 9.12 27.91 -7.94
C ALA A 27 8.70 28.08 -6.47
N GLY A 28 9.13 27.20 -5.56
CA GLY A 28 8.79 27.25 -4.14
C GLY A 28 7.40 26.70 -3.82
N HIS A 29 6.85 25.84 -4.68
CA HIS A 29 5.62 25.12 -4.40
C HIS A 29 5.90 23.81 -3.66
N GLU A 30 4.90 23.33 -2.93
CA GLU A 30 4.95 22.08 -2.20
C GLU A 30 4.21 21.02 -3.01
N ILE A 31 4.84 19.86 -3.23
CA ILE A 31 4.16 18.72 -3.87
C ILE A 31 3.63 17.80 -2.76
N VAL A 32 2.34 17.49 -2.79
CA VAL A 32 1.65 16.69 -1.77
C VAL A 32 1.26 15.31 -2.30
N THR A 33 1.35 14.28 -1.47
CA THR A 33 1.11 12.88 -1.86
C THR A 33 -0.38 12.56 -1.99
N GLU A 34 -1.23 13.32 -1.29
CA GLU A 34 -2.67 13.12 -1.28
C GLU A 34 -3.40 14.28 -1.94
N SER A 35 -4.34 13.95 -2.82
CA SER A 35 -5.09 14.96 -3.58
C SER A 35 -6.01 15.84 -2.70
N VAL A 36 -6.32 15.39 -1.47
CA VAL A 36 -7.15 16.11 -0.50
C VAL A 36 -6.47 17.35 0.07
N GLU A 37 -5.14 17.37 0.09
CA GLU A 37 -4.34 18.48 0.64
C GLU A 37 -4.01 19.54 -0.41
N ALA A 38 -4.30 19.27 -1.68
CA ALA A 38 -3.83 20.08 -2.79
C ALA A 38 -4.70 21.33 -3.03
N ASP A 39 -4.05 22.48 -3.26
CA ASP A 39 -4.69 23.67 -3.83
C ASP A 39 -4.94 23.48 -5.34
N LYS A 40 -4.01 22.79 -6.02
CA LYS A 40 -4.03 22.52 -7.45
C LYS A 40 -3.77 21.04 -7.71
N VAL A 41 -4.55 20.44 -8.61
CA VAL A 41 -4.34 19.06 -9.04
C VAL A 41 -4.03 19.04 -10.53
N ILE A 42 -2.89 18.50 -10.94
CA ILE A 42 -2.53 18.37 -12.35
C ILE A 42 -2.63 16.90 -12.77
N ILE A 43 -3.50 16.61 -13.74
CA ILE A 43 -3.66 15.27 -14.31
C ILE A 43 -3.22 15.28 -15.77
N ASN A 44 -2.12 14.59 -16.08
CA ASN A 44 -1.65 14.40 -17.46
C ASN A 44 -2.35 13.17 -18.09
N THR A 45 -3.35 13.44 -18.93
CA THR A 45 -4.30 12.45 -19.47
C THR A 45 -3.81 11.78 -20.76
N CYS A 46 -4.21 10.52 -20.97
CA CYS A 46 -3.89 9.75 -22.17
C CYS A 46 -5.15 9.45 -23.00
N ALA A 47 -4.99 9.42 -24.33
CA ALA A 47 -6.08 9.16 -25.30
C ALA A 47 -5.86 7.91 -26.17
N VAL A 48 -4.75 7.19 -25.97
CA VAL A 48 -4.32 6.07 -26.83
C VAL A 48 -5.34 4.94 -26.80
N THR A 49 -5.90 4.64 -25.62
CA THR A 49 -6.97 3.66 -25.45
C THR A 49 -8.25 4.33 -24.94
N SER A 50 -9.39 3.66 -25.13
CA SER A 50 -10.66 4.09 -24.52
C SER A 50 -10.64 3.99 -23.00
N GLU A 51 -9.87 3.03 -22.46
CA GLU A 51 -9.72 2.82 -21.02
C GLU A 51 -8.99 4.00 -20.38
N ALA A 52 -7.86 4.44 -20.94
CA ALA A 52 -7.12 5.59 -20.41
C ALA A 52 -7.97 6.89 -20.39
N ALA A 53 -8.83 7.09 -21.39
CA ALA A 53 -9.76 8.21 -21.42
C ALA A 53 -10.88 8.07 -20.37
N ARG A 54 -11.32 6.84 -20.07
CA ARG A 54 -12.27 6.56 -18.98
C ARG A 54 -11.63 6.82 -17.63
N ASP A 55 -10.41 6.36 -17.42
CA ASP A 55 -9.65 6.56 -16.17
C ASP A 55 -9.47 8.03 -15.87
N ALA A 56 -9.10 8.83 -16.87
CA ALA A 56 -8.97 10.30 -16.73
C ALA A 56 -10.26 10.94 -16.20
N ARG A 57 -11.42 10.59 -16.77
CA ARG A 57 -12.71 11.10 -16.29
C ARG A 57 -13.09 10.57 -14.91
N SER A 58 -12.77 9.31 -14.62
CA SER A 58 -13.05 8.68 -13.33
C SER A 58 -12.25 9.36 -12.21
N GLN A 59 -10.94 9.51 -12.41
CA GLN A 59 -10.04 10.16 -11.45
C GLN A 59 -10.39 11.63 -11.25
N THR A 60 -10.73 12.38 -12.32
CA THR A 60 -11.19 13.77 -12.18
C THR A 60 -12.39 13.88 -11.24
N ARG A 61 -13.41 13.03 -11.43
CA ARG A 61 -14.62 13.06 -10.57
C ARG A 61 -14.35 12.63 -9.14
N ARG A 62 -13.45 11.65 -8.95
CA ARG A 62 -13.03 11.20 -7.62
C ARG A 62 -12.32 12.33 -6.88
N ILE A 63 -11.27 12.88 -7.46
CA ILE A 63 -10.49 13.98 -6.86
C ILE A 63 -11.38 15.18 -6.54
N HIS A 64 -12.32 15.55 -7.40
CA HIS A 64 -13.24 16.66 -7.11
C HIS A 64 -14.21 16.37 -5.97
N ARG A 65 -14.62 15.11 -5.80
CA ARG A 65 -15.49 14.70 -4.69
C ARG A 65 -14.73 14.76 -3.37
N ASP A 66 -13.49 14.28 -3.38
CA ASP A 66 -12.63 14.17 -2.21
C ASP A 66 -12.07 15.56 -1.82
N ASN A 67 -11.84 16.43 -2.81
CA ASN A 67 -11.39 17.81 -2.63
C ASN A 67 -12.13 18.77 -3.58
N PRO A 68 -13.31 19.29 -3.18
CA PRO A 68 -14.07 20.22 -4.01
C PRO A 68 -13.43 21.61 -4.15
N ASN A 69 -12.44 21.94 -3.31
CA ASN A 69 -11.78 23.25 -3.28
C ASN A 69 -10.56 23.32 -4.21
N ALA A 70 -9.97 22.18 -4.57
CA ALA A 70 -8.84 22.13 -5.51
C ALA A 70 -9.25 22.55 -6.94
N GLU A 71 -8.42 23.36 -7.61
CA GLU A 71 -8.55 23.54 -9.06
C GLU A 71 -7.90 22.34 -9.77
N ILE A 72 -8.72 21.53 -10.45
CA ILE A 72 -8.22 20.41 -11.25
C ILE A 72 -7.86 20.88 -12.66
N VAL A 73 -6.58 20.76 -13.00
CA VAL A 73 -5.96 21.09 -14.27
C VAL A 73 -5.74 19.80 -15.07
N LEU A 74 -6.44 19.67 -16.17
CA LEU A 74 -6.41 18.50 -17.05
C LEU A 74 -5.56 18.83 -18.28
N THR A 75 -4.46 18.10 -18.47
CA THR A 75 -3.59 18.24 -19.64
C THR A 75 -3.35 16.91 -20.34
N GLY A 76 -2.58 16.88 -21.42
CA GLY A 76 -2.23 15.64 -22.13
C GLY A 76 -2.97 15.39 -23.44
N CYS A 77 -2.81 14.16 -23.95
CA CYS A 77 -3.36 13.77 -25.24
C CYS A 77 -4.89 13.84 -25.25
N TYR A 78 -5.55 13.43 -24.17
CA TYR A 78 -7.02 13.42 -24.13
C TYR A 78 -7.59 14.82 -23.98
N ALA A 79 -6.96 15.67 -23.16
CA ALA A 79 -7.24 17.11 -23.11
C ALA A 79 -7.12 17.79 -24.49
N THR A 80 -6.22 17.32 -25.35
CA THR A 80 -6.02 17.87 -26.70
C THR A 80 -7.05 17.34 -27.71
N ILE A 81 -7.35 16.04 -27.66
CA ILE A 81 -8.27 15.40 -28.63
C ILE A 81 -9.73 15.73 -28.36
N ALA A 82 -10.13 15.83 -27.09
CA ALA A 82 -11.52 16.02 -26.71
C ALA A 82 -11.66 17.06 -25.58
N PRO A 83 -11.18 18.32 -25.76
CA PRO A 83 -11.20 19.34 -24.72
C PRO A 83 -12.61 19.64 -24.21
N ASN A 84 -13.60 19.70 -25.11
CA ASN A 84 -15.00 19.95 -24.77
C ASN A 84 -15.67 18.78 -24.03
N GLU A 85 -15.26 17.54 -24.31
CA GLU A 85 -15.76 16.38 -23.56
C GLU A 85 -15.17 16.39 -22.15
N LEU A 86 -13.86 16.65 -22.04
CA LEU A 86 -13.15 16.64 -20.78
C LEU A 86 -13.55 17.81 -19.87
N GLY A 87 -13.75 19.00 -20.43
CA GLY A 87 -14.22 20.18 -19.70
C GLY A 87 -15.67 20.09 -19.19
N LYS A 88 -16.46 19.10 -19.67
CA LYS A 88 -17.81 18.81 -19.15
C LYS A 88 -17.81 17.82 -17.98
N VAL A 89 -16.65 17.23 -17.65
CA VAL A 89 -16.55 16.32 -16.52
C VAL A 89 -16.71 17.13 -15.24
N GLN A 90 -17.58 16.67 -14.34
CA GLN A 90 -17.78 17.30 -13.05
C GLN A 90 -16.44 17.39 -12.31
N GLY A 91 -16.09 18.61 -11.87
CA GLY A 91 -14.81 18.91 -11.22
C GLY A 91 -13.68 19.36 -12.14
N ALA A 92 -13.86 19.31 -13.46
CA ALA A 92 -12.86 19.84 -14.38
C ALA A 92 -12.74 21.37 -14.20
N GLY A 93 -11.60 21.85 -13.70
CA GLY A 93 -11.31 23.27 -13.55
C GLY A 93 -10.79 23.88 -14.84
N ARG A 94 -9.59 23.48 -15.25
CA ARG A 94 -8.91 24.01 -16.45
C ARG A 94 -8.47 22.88 -17.36
N VAL A 95 -8.71 23.02 -18.67
CA VAL A 95 -8.22 22.08 -19.68
C VAL A 95 -7.10 22.74 -20.48
N VAL A 96 -5.89 22.16 -20.43
CA VAL A 96 -4.68 22.70 -21.08
C VAL A 96 -4.21 21.71 -22.14
N VAL A 97 -4.26 22.12 -23.41
CA VAL A 97 -3.84 21.28 -24.54
C VAL A 97 -2.32 21.11 -24.59
N ASN A 98 -1.83 20.06 -25.28
CA ASN A 98 -0.40 19.73 -25.35
C ASN A 98 0.48 20.90 -25.84
N GLN A 99 0.00 21.69 -26.80
CA GLN A 99 0.74 22.85 -27.34
C GLN A 99 1.04 23.93 -26.29
N GLN A 100 0.23 24.00 -25.22
CA GLN A 100 0.39 24.97 -24.13
C GLN A 100 1.08 24.35 -22.91
N LYS A 101 1.39 23.04 -22.95
CA LYS A 101 1.87 22.29 -21.78
C LYS A 101 3.19 22.80 -21.24
N ALA A 102 4.10 23.25 -22.11
CA ALA A 102 5.40 23.80 -21.69
C ALA A 102 5.27 25.05 -20.80
N GLN A 103 4.17 25.78 -20.93
CA GLN A 103 3.88 26.98 -20.14
C GLN A 103 2.99 26.69 -18.93
N LEU A 104 2.59 25.43 -18.71
CA LEU A 104 1.57 25.08 -17.71
C LEU A 104 1.95 25.60 -16.33
N VAL A 105 3.20 25.42 -15.89
CA VAL A 105 3.66 25.92 -14.59
C VAL A 105 3.57 27.45 -14.51
N GLN A 106 4.00 28.18 -15.55
CA GLN A 106 3.82 29.64 -15.66
C GLN A 106 2.34 30.07 -15.69
N MET A 107 1.45 29.26 -16.24
CA MET A 107 0.00 29.53 -16.24
C MET A 107 -0.63 29.34 -14.86
N LEU A 108 0.01 28.56 -13.96
CA LEU A 108 -0.41 28.38 -12.57
C LEU A 108 0.22 29.42 -11.65
N ASP A 109 1.50 29.70 -11.85
CA ASP A 109 2.22 30.79 -11.17
C ASP A 109 3.00 31.64 -12.19
N PRO A 110 2.47 32.81 -12.58
CA PRO A 110 3.14 33.73 -13.49
C PRO A 110 4.48 34.28 -12.98
N LYS A 111 4.78 34.15 -11.68
CA LYS A 111 6.05 34.56 -11.08
C LYS A 111 7.10 33.46 -11.11
N ALA A 112 6.71 32.21 -11.42
CA ALA A 112 7.63 31.10 -11.54
C ALA A 112 8.67 31.38 -12.63
N ARG A 113 9.94 31.44 -12.24
CA ARG A 113 11.05 31.49 -13.20
C ARG A 113 11.29 30.08 -13.71
N ILE A 114 10.95 29.84 -14.98
CA ILE A 114 11.29 28.58 -15.66
C ILE A 114 12.74 28.71 -16.15
N GLU A 115 13.69 28.55 -15.24
CA GLU A 115 15.08 28.25 -15.57
C GLU A 115 15.29 26.72 -15.39
N LEU A 116 16.18 26.10 -16.18
CA LEU A 116 16.51 24.67 -16.04
C LEU A 116 17.15 24.38 -14.65
N PRO A 117 16.99 23.17 -14.09
CA PRO A 117 16.61 22.99 -12.68
C PRO A 117 17.74 23.14 -11.67
N VAL A 118 17.36 23.58 -10.47
CA VAL A 118 18.06 23.27 -9.23
C VAL A 118 17.80 21.79 -8.92
N PHE A 119 18.82 20.94 -9.04
CA PHE A 119 18.72 19.48 -8.79
C PHE A 119 18.98 19.12 -7.32
N ASP A 120 19.18 20.11 -6.45
CA ASP A 120 19.53 19.93 -5.04
C ASP A 120 18.42 19.21 -4.24
N GLN A 121 17.17 19.24 -4.73
CA GLN A 121 16.01 18.59 -4.10
C GLN A 121 15.61 17.26 -4.76
N GLU A 122 16.37 16.78 -5.74
CA GLU A 122 16.02 15.58 -6.51
C GLU A 122 15.92 14.29 -5.65
N PRO A 123 16.75 14.08 -4.60
CA PRO A 123 16.57 12.92 -3.71
C PRO A 123 15.19 12.89 -3.03
N VAL A 124 14.71 14.06 -2.58
CA VAL A 124 13.40 14.23 -1.92
C VAL A 124 12.27 14.05 -2.93
N LEU A 125 12.41 14.64 -4.13
CA LEU A 125 11.45 14.45 -5.21
C LEU A 125 11.34 12.97 -5.62
N ARG A 126 12.44 12.24 -5.66
CA ARG A 126 12.46 10.82 -6.03
C ARG A 126 11.72 9.95 -5.02
N GLU A 127 11.94 10.18 -3.72
CA GLU A 127 11.24 9.47 -2.65
C GLU A 127 9.74 9.79 -2.67
N PHE A 128 9.41 11.07 -2.83
CA PHE A 128 8.03 11.54 -2.97
C PHE A 128 7.30 10.91 -4.18
N LEU A 129 7.92 10.96 -5.37
CA LEU A 129 7.33 10.39 -6.57
C LEU A 129 7.29 8.85 -6.50
N ALA A 130 8.23 8.21 -5.78
CA ALA A 130 8.22 6.77 -5.55
C ALA A 130 6.99 6.32 -4.74
N GLY A 131 6.56 7.12 -3.76
CA GLY A 131 5.35 6.87 -2.97
C GLY A 131 4.04 7.17 -3.72
N SER A 132 3.98 8.25 -4.51
CA SER A 132 2.74 8.73 -5.16
C SER A 132 2.51 8.21 -6.59
N MET A 133 3.57 7.92 -7.35
CA MET A 133 3.51 7.52 -8.76
C MET A 133 4.17 6.16 -9.06
N GLY A 134 4.68 5.48 -8.03
CA GLY A 134 5.46 4.24 -8.14
C GLY A 134 6.96 4.48 -8.27
N ALA A 135 7.77 3.44 -8.05
CA ALA A 135 9.22 3.53 -7.88
C ALA A 135 9.99 4.20 -9.04
N ASN A 136 10.60 5.36 -8.76
CA ASN A 136 11.37 6.16 -9.73
C ASN A 136 12.88 6.01 -9.58
N THR A 137 13.38 4.78 -9.67
CA THR A 137 14.84 4.52 -9.75
C THR A 137 15.41 4.75 -11.15
N ARG A 138 14.53 4.94 -12.14
CA ARG A 138 14.87 5.26 -13.55
C ARG A 138 14.29 6.61 -13.91
N ALA A 139 15.06 7.48 -14.55
CA ALA A 139 14.60 8.76 -15.05
C ALA A 139 14.07 8.63 -16.49
N PHE A 140 12.83 9.03 -16.75
CA PHE A 140 12.28 9.06 -18.10
C PHE A 140 12.57 10.41 -18.75
N ILE A 141 13.35 10.41 -19.83
CA ILE A 141 13.77 11.64 -20.50
C ILE A 141 13.03 11.77 -21.82
N LYS A 142 12.07 12.71 -21.89
CA LYS A 142 11.47 13.09 -23.16
C LYS A 142 12.53 13.78 -24.01
N VAL A 143 12.93 13.16 -25.12
CA VAL A 143 13.89 13.73 -26.10
C VAL A 143 13.24 14.11 -27.42
N GLN A 144 12.08 13.52 -27.71
CA GLN A 144 11.33 13.69 -28.96
C GLN A 144 9.83 13.73 -28.63
N ASP A 145 9.06 14.57 -29.33
CA ASP A 145 7.60 14.68 -29.20
C ASP A 145 6.94 14.78 -30.58
N GLY A 146 5.64 14.46 -30.67
CA GLY A 146 4.92 14.44 -31.94
C GLY A 146 5.40 13.36 -32.93
N CYS A 147 4.73 13.21 -34.08
CA CYS A 147 5.13 12.21 -35.08
C CYS A 147 4.56 12.52 -36.46
N ASP A 148 5.42 12.49 -37.48
CA ASP A 148 5.02 12.79 -38.86
C ASP A 148 4.43 11.58 -39.61
N ASN A 149 4.52 10.38 -39.02
CA ASN A 149 3.89 9.20 -39.59
C ASN A 149 2.36 9.31 -39.54
N LYS A 150 1.72 8.76 -40.58
CA LYS A 150 0.25 8.75 -40.75
C LYS A 150 -0.33 7.35 -40.57
N CYS A 151 0.08 6.65 -39.51
CA CYS A 151 -0.45 5.32 -39.20
C CYS A 151 -1.97 5.39 -39.03
N THR A 152 -2.71 4.53 -39.74
CA THR A 152 -4.16 4.70 -39.92
C THR A 152 -4.96 4.53 -38.62
N PHE A 153 -4.37 3.95 -37.59
CA PHE A 153 -4.98 3.73 -36.27
C PHE A 153 -4.53 4.73 -35.19
N CYS A 154 -3.45 5.49 -35.41
CA CYS A 154 -2.78 6.24 -34.35
C CYS A 154 -3.46 7.59 -34.11
N VAL A 155 -3.95 7.81 -32.88
CA VAL A 155 -4.51 9.11 -32.46
C VAL A 155 -3.42 10.07 -31.97
N THR A 156 -2.23 9.57 -31.61
CA THR A 156 -1.17 10.38 -30.99
C THR A 156 -0.66 11.48 -31.92
N THR A 157 -0.53 11.21 -33.22
CA THR A 157 -0.20 12.24 -34.22
C THR A 157 -1.19 13.39 -34.22
N VAL A 158 -2.49 13.09 -34.04
CA VAL A 158 -3.54 14.12 -33.92
C VAL A 158 -3.40 14.90 -32.62
N ALA A 159 -2.99 14.23 -31.53
CA ALA A 159 -2.93 14.82 -30.20
C ALA A 159 -1.65 15.62 -29.92
N ARG A 160 -0.54 15.30 -30.57
CA ARG A 160 0.80 15.85 -30.28
C ARG A 160 1.42 16.61 -31.45
N GLY A 161 0.88 16.46 -32.66
CA GLY A 161 1.34 17.23 -33.83
C GLY A 161 2.59 16.65 -34.50
N GLU A 162 3.31 17.52 -35.20
CA GLU A 162 4.52 17.22 -35.97
C GLU A 162 5.69 16.82 -35.06
N GLY A 163 6.64 16.05 -35.62
CA GLY A 163 7.84 15.63 -34.91
C GLY A 163 8.70 16.81 -34.47
N GLN A 164 9.07 16.85 -33.20
CA GLN A 164 9.97 17.85 -32.63
C GLN A 164 10.99 17.18 -31.71
N SER A 165 12.25 17.52 -31.90
CA SER A 165 13.37 17.02 -31.09
C SER A 165 13.85 18.09 -30.12
N ARG A 166 14.32 17.66 -28.95
CA ARG A 166 15.08 18.54 -28.05
C ARG A 166 16.51 18.71 -28.53
N HIS A 167 17.13 19.84 -28.22
CA HIS A 167 18.55 20.02 -28.50
C HIS A 167 19.40 19.03 -27.70
N LEU A 168 20.43 18.48 -28.36
CA LEU A 168 21.31 17.47 -27.82
C LEU A 168 21.99 17.92 -26.52
N GLY A 169 22.47 19.17 -26.48
CA GLY A 169 23.12 19.73 -25.29
C GLY A 169 22.23 19.73 -24.06
N ASP A 170 20.96 20.09 -24.21
CA ASP A 170 19.99 20.12 -23.11
C ASP A 170 19.71 18.72 -22.55
N VAL A 171 19.65 17.72 -23.45
CA VAL A 171 19.42 16.32 -23.05
C VAL A 171 20.64 15.77 -22.31
N VAL A 172 21.85 16.02 -22.80
CA VAL A 172 23.09 15.59 -22.15
C VAL A 172 23.24 16.24 -20.78
N ALA A 173 23.00 17.56 -20.67
CA ALA A 173 23.07 18.28 -19.41
C ALA A 173 22.05 17.74 -18.38
N GLU A 174 20.80 17.49 -18.80
CA GLU A 174 19.78 16.93 -17.91
C GLU A 174 20.16 15.52 -17.42
N ILE A 175 20.64 14.64 -18.30
CA ILE A 175 21.04 13.29 -17.91
C ILE A 175 22.24 13.32 -16.96
N GLN A 176 23.21 14.20 -17.19
CA GLN A 176 24.36 14.32 -16.28
C GLN A 176 23.93 14.82 -14.89
N ALA A 177 23.02 15.78 -14.83
CA ALA A 177 22.49 16.27 -13.57
C ALA A 177 21.71 15.17 -12.82
N LEU A 178 20.90 14.38 -13.52
CA LEU A 178 20.20 13.23 -12.92
C LEU A 178 21.16 12.12 -12.46
N ALA A 179 22.25 11.88 -13.19
CA ALA A 179 23.31 10.99 -12.75
C ALA A 179 23.96 11.50 -11.45
N ALA A 180 24.25 12.81 -11.36
CA ALA A 180 24.78 13.43 -10.15
C ALA A 180 23.79 13.35 -8.97
N ALA A 181 22.48 13.39 -9.23
CA ALA A 181 21.43 13.14 -8.24
C ALA A 181 21.26 11.65 -7.84
N GLY A 182 22.08 10.76 -8.39
CA GLY A 182 22.13 9.34 -8.00
C GLY A 182 21.13 8.44 -8.73
N TYR A 183 20.54 8.87 -9.85
CA TYR A 183 19.80 7.96 -10.72
C TYR A 183 20.72 6.89 -11.29
N GLN A 184 20.25 5.64 -11.30
CA GLN A 184 21.02 4.52 -11.85
C GLN A 184 20.76 4.30 -13.35
N GLU A 185 19.62 4.77 -13.86
CA GLU A 185 19.21 4.54 -15.24
C GLU A 185 18.47 5.73 -15.85
N ALA A 186 18.81 6.09 -17.08
CA ALA A 186 18.08 7.03 -17.91
C ALA A 186 17.39 6.30 -19.08
N VAL A 187 16.11 6.60 -19.30
CA VAL A 187 15.29 6.00 -20.37
C VAL A 187 14.88 7.07 -21.38
N LEU A 188 15.47 7.03 -22.57
CA LEU A 188 15.14 7.96 -23.65
C LEU A 188 13.75 7.65 -24.19
N THR A 189 12.88 8.64 -24.15
CA THR A 189 11.47 8.51 -24.47
C THR A 189 11.06 9.52 -25.54
N GLY A 190 10.22 9.07 -26.46
CA GLY A 190 9.57 9.94 -27.44
C GLY A 190 8.30 9.31 -27.99
N VAL A 191 7.55 10.07 -28.79
CA VAL A 191 6.40 9.54 -29.53
C VAL A 191 6.87 8.66 -30.70
N HIS A 192 7.92 9.11 -31.37
CA HIS A 192 8.60 8.46 -32.49
C HIS A 192 10.11 8.67 -32.30
N LEU A 193 10.68 7.97 -31.32
CA LEU A 193 12.07 8.18 -30.89
C LEU A 193 13.10 8.01 -32.02
N GLY A 194 12.84 7.10 -32.97
CA GLY A 194 13.67 6.89 -34.17
C GLY A 194 13.83 8.14 -35.05
N SER A 195 12.90 9.09 -34.96
CA SER A 195 12.94 10.35 -35.73
C SER A 195 13.73 11.48 -35.06
N TYR A 196 14.34 11.25 -33.90
CA TYR A 196 15.10 12.30 -33.24
C TYR A 196 16.16 12.90 -34.18
N GLY A 197 16.12 14.23 -34.34
CA GLY A 197 16.99 15.01 -35.21
C GLY A 197 16.49 15.18 -36.65
N HIS A 198 15.44 14.47 -37.09
CA HIS A 198 14.90 14.59 -38.45
C HIS A 198 14.36 16.00 -38.74
N ASP A 199 13.74 16.63 -37.74
CA ASP A 199 13.29 18.02 -37.76
C ASP A 199 14.45 19.03 -37.88
N PHE A 200 15.66 18.63 -37.48
CA PHE A 200 16.90 19.39 -37.69
C PHE A 200 17.62 19.01 -39.00
N GLY A 201 17.03 18.16 -39.84
CA GLY A 201 17.65 17.66 -41.07
C GLY A 201 18.76 16.64 -40.84
N ASN A 202 18.83 16.03 -39.65
CA ASN A 202 19.79 14.98 -39.32
C ASN A 202 19.08 13.62 -39.19
N GLU A 203 19.12 12.83 -40.26
CA GLU A 203 18.53 11.48 -40.28
C GLU A 203 19.21 10.50 -39.29
N ALA A 204 20.47 10.75 -38.92
CA ALA A 204 21.24 9.97 -37.95
C ALA A 204 21.13 10.51 -36.51
N GLY A 205 20.26 11.48 -36.25
CA GLY A 205 20.24 12.23 -34.99
C GLY A 205 20.11 11.35 -33.74
N LEU A 206 19.29 10.29 -33.77
CA LEU A 206 19.17 9.39 -32.62
C LEU A 206 20.50 8.69 -32.29
N ARG A 207 21.26 8.27 -33.31
CA ARG A 207 22.58 7.67 -33.14
C ARG A 207 23.52 8.66 -32.47
N ASP A 208 23.55 9.90 -32.96
CA ASP A 208 24.40 10.97 -32.45
C ASP A 208 24.05 11.32 -31.00
N LEU A 209 22.75 11.37 -30.67
CA LEU A 209 22.29 11.61 -29.31
C LEU A 209 22.77 10.52 -28.35
N VAL A 210 22.55 9.25 -28.69
CA VAL A 210 22.98 8.12 -27.85
C VAL A 210 24.49 8.13 -27.69
N GLN A 211 25.24 8.38 -28.76
CA GLN A 211 26.70 8.47 -28.70
C GLN A 211 27.16 9.62 -27.80
N ALA A 212 26.55 10.80 -27.92
CA ALA A 212 26.88 11.95 -27.09
C ALA A 212 26.60 11.70 -25.60
N ILE A 213 25.47 11.09 -25.26
CA ILE A 213 25.16 10.71 -23.87
C ILE A 213 26.21 9.71 -23.36
N LEU A 214 26.52 8.69 -24.14
CA LEU A 214 27.54 7.69 -23.79
C LEU A 214 28.98 8.26 -23.72
N GLN A 215 29.23 9.46 -24.22
CA GLN A 215 30.54 10.12 -24.17
C GLN A 215 30.63 11.20 -23.09
N HIS A 216 29.53 11.89 -22.82
CA HIS A 216 29.52 13.13 -22.04
C HIS A 216 28.72 13.03 -20.74
N THR A 217 28.18 11.87 -20.40
CA THR A 217 27.54 11.64 -19.10
C THR A 217 28.09 10.40 -18.41
N ASP A 218 27.88 10.35 -17.09
CA ASP A 218 28.31 9.26 -16.20
C ASP A 218 27.15 8.37 -15.75
N ILE A 219 25.96 8.50 -16.36
CA ILE A 219 24.80 7.66 -16.01
C ILE A 219 25.17 6.17 -16.17
N PRO A 220 24.92 5.29 -15.17
CA PRO A 220 25.35 3.89 -15.23
C PRO A 220 24.64 3.10 -16.33
N ARG A 221 23.35 3.36 -16.53
CA ARG A 221 22.48 2.65 -17.46
C ARG A 221 21.73 3.62 -18.37
N LEU A 222 21.72 3.31 -19.66
CA LEU A 222 20.97 4.01 -20.68
C LEU A 222 20.06 3.01 -21.39
N ARG A 223 18.78 3.34 -21.53
CA ARG A 223 17.81 2.51 -22.25
C ARG A 223 17.04 3.35 -23.25
N LEU A 224 16.70 2.73 -24.38
CA LEU A 224 15.79 3.30 -25.35
C LEU A 224 14.38 2.75 -25.14
N SER A 225 13.38 3.62 -25.28
CA SER A 225 11.98 3.23 -25.35
C SER A 225 11.64 2.64 -26.73
N SER A 226 10.39 2.79 -27.19
CA SER A 226 9.91 2.21 -28.45
C SER A 226 10.59 2.84 -29.67
N LEU A 227 11.03 1.99 -30.60
CA LEU A 227 11.69 2.38 -31.85
C LEU A 227 10.99 1.78 -33.06
N GLU A 228 10.51 2.62 -33.97
CA GLU A 228 9.97 2.21 -35.26
C GLU A 228 11.01 1.40 -36.08
N PRO A 229 10.67 0.18 -36.53
CA PRO A 229 11.64 -0.70 -37.19
C PRO A 229 12.32 -0.12 -38.44
N TRP A 230 11.60 0.72 -39.19
CA TRP A 230 12.11 1.25 -40.47
C TRP A 230 13.05 2.44 -40.32
N ASP A 231 13.20 2.99 -39.11
CA ASP A 231 14.14 4.10 -38.84
C ASP A 231 15.51 3.60 -38.39
N LEU A 232 15.66 2.27 -38.22
CA LEU A 232 16.89 1.65 -37.74
C LEU A 232 17.67 1.03 -38.90
N ALA A 233 18.90 1.49 -39.09
CA ALA A 233 19.88 0.83 -39.95
C ALA A 233 20.65 -0.25 -39.15
N PRO A 234 21.14 -1.33 -39.79
CA PRO A 234 21.85 -2.40 -39.08
C PRO A 234 23.06 -1.94 -38.26
N ASP A 235 23.76 -0.90 -38.71
CA ASP A 235 24.92 -0.34 -38.01
C ASP A 235 24.53 0.42 -36.73
N PHE A 236 23.26 0.81 -36.55
CA PHE A 236 22.76 1.41 -35.32
C PHE A 236 23.01 0.50 -34.10
N PHE A 237 22.89 -0.81 -34.29
CA PHE A 237 23.07 -1.78 -33.20
C PHE A 237 24.52 -1.87 -32.70
N THR A 238 25.49 -1.33 -33.42
CA THR A 238 26.90 -1.24 -32.94
C THR A 238 27.06 -0.36 -31.69
N LEU A 239 26.08 0.50 -31.38
CA LEU A 239 26.08 1.30 -30.15
C LEU A 239 26.08 0.44 -28.87
N TRP A 240 25.55 -0.78 -28.94
CA TRP A 240 25.53 -1.73 -27.81
C TRP A 240 26.88 -2.35 -27.47
N HIS A 241 27.94 -2.05 -28.23
CA HIS A 241 29.30 -2.34 -27.77
C HIS A 241 29.66 -1.56 -26.50
N ASN A 242 28.96 -0.46 -26.20
CA ASN A 242 29.06 0.21 -24.92
C ASN A 242 28.12 -0.47 -23.90
N PRO A 243 28.65 -1.03 -22.79
CA PRO A 243 27.86 -1.81 -21.84
C PRO A 243 26.83 -0.97 -21.06
N ARG A 244 26.93 0.36 -21.09
CA ARG A 244 25.93 1.25 -20.47
C ARG A 244 24.63 1.29 -21.27
N LEU A 245 24.66 1.00 -22.57
CA LEU A 245 23.46 0.90 -23.39
C LEU A 245 22.86 -0.50 -23.21
N LEU A 246 21.74 -0.56 -22.50
CA LEU A 246 21.22 -1.81 -21.97
C LEU A 246 20.59 -2.71 -23.05
N PRO A 247 20.78 -4.05 -22.99
CA PRO A 247 20.37 -5.03 -24.03
C PRO A 247 18.85 -5.27 -24.11
N HIS A 248 18.13 -4.20 -24.48
CA HIS A 248 16.68 -4.17 -24.62
C HIS A 248 16.30 -3.33 -25.83
N LEU A 249 15.44 -3.90 -26.67
CA LEU A 249 14.81 -3.19 -27.78
C LEU A 249 13.31 -3.45 -27.77
N HIS A 250 12.54 -2.39 -27.94
CA HIS A 250 11.11 -2.49 -28.19
C HIS A 250 10.82 -1.99 -29.60
N MET A 251 10.43 -2.90 -30.49
CA MET A 251 10.19 -2.62 -31.91
C MET A 251 8.75 -2.99 -32.27
N PRO A 252 7.82 -2.03 -32.41
CA PRO A 252 6.42 -2.32 -32.64
C PRO A 252 6.18 -2.89 -34.04
N LEU A 253 5.93 -4.20 -34.11
CA LEU A 253 5.53 -4.92 -35.31
C LEU A 253 4.11 -4.54 -35.73
N GLN A 254 3.18 -4.43 -34.78
CA GLN A 254 1.75 -4.20 -34.94
C GLN A 254 0.97 -5.34 -35.61
N SER A 255 1.48 -5.96 -36.68
CA SER A 255 0.90 -7.16 -37.30
C SER A 255 1.97 -7.94 -38.06
N GLY A 256 1.84 -9.27 -38.13
CA GLY A 256 2.70 -10.05 -39.03
C GLY A 256 2.16 -10.13 -40.46
N SER A 257 0.92 -9.75 -40.76
CA SER A 257 0.45 -9.80 -42.16
C SER A 257 0.88 -8.56 -42.94
N ASP A 258 1.62 -8.73 -44.05
CA ASP A 258 2.00 -7.61 -44.94
C ASP A 258 0.78 -6.86 -45.47
N LYS A 259 -0.34 -7.56 -45.70
CA LYS A 259 -1.61 -6.95 -46.10
C LYS A 259 -2.12 -6.01 -45.00
N ILE A 260 -2.06 -6.43 -43.74
CA ILE A 260 -2.53 -5.63 -42.60
C ILE A 260 -1.56 -4.50 -42.29
N LEU A 261 -0.24 -4.73 -42.33
CA LEU A 261 0.80 -3.70 -42.20
C LEU A 261 0.61 -2.56 -43.21
N LYS A 262 0.36 -2.90 -44.49
CA LYS A 262 0.04 -1.91 -45.54
C LYS A 262 -1.23 -1.12 -45.21
N ARG A 263 -2.30 -1.78 -44.74
CA ARG A 263 -3.54 -1.09 -44.32
C ARG A 263 -3.35 -0.22 -43.08
N MET A 264 -2.42 -0.59 -42.20
CA MET A 264 -2.00 0.21 -41.05
C MET A 264 -1.12 1.40 -41.44
N ALA A 265 -0.69 1.50 -42.71
CA ALA A 265 0.32 2.43 -43.21
C ALA A 265 1.66 2.31 -42.48
N ARG A 266 2.08 1.07 -42.18
CA ARG A 266 3.44 0.77 -41.66
C ARG A 266 4.43 0.72 -42.82
N ARG A 267 5.66 1.19 -42.59
CA ARG A 267 6.77 1.17 -43.57
C ARG A 267 7.69 -0.04 -43.38
N THR A 268 7.13 -1.16 -42.92
CA THR A 268 7.86 -2.42 -42.73
C THR A 268 7.10 -3.57 -43.37
N SER A 269 7.82 -4.66 -43.63
CA SER A 269 7.30 -5.95 -44.09
C SER A 269 7.72 -7.07 -43.15
N ARG A 270 7.14 -8.27 -43.33
CA ARG A 270 7.59 -9.50 -42.66
C ARG A 270 9.09 -9.75 -42.84
N ALA A 271 9.58 -9.58 -44.07
CA ALA A 271 10.96 -9.87 -44.43
C ALA A 271 11.92 -8.85 -43.79
N SER A 272 11.67 -7.55 -44.01
CA SER A 272 12.52 -6.48 -43.46
C SER A 272 12.56 -6.47 -41.94
N PHE A 273 11.44 -6.77 -41.26
CA PHE A 273 11.43 -6.86 -39.80
C PHE A 273 12.29 -8.03 -39.30
N ARG A 274 12.23 -9.17 -40.00
CA ARG A 274 13.04 -10.35 -39.64
C ARG A 274 14.52 -10.09 -39.80
N GLU A 275 14.92 -9.52 -40.94
CA GLU A 275 16.31 -9.13 -41.19
C GLU A 275 16.83 -8.16 -40.13
N LEU A 276 16.01 -7.18 -39.73
CA LEU A 276 16.36 -6.23 -38.68
C LEU A 276 16.49 -6.90 -37.31
N ALA A 277 15.57 -7.80 -36.95
CA ALA A 277 15.62 -8.54 -35.69
C ALA A 277 16.85 -9.45 -35.62
N GLU A 278 17.20 -10.11 -36.73
CA GLU A 278 18.41 -10.92 -36.85
C GLU A 278 19.68 -10.05 -36.71
N ALA A 279 19.71 -8.90 -37.39
CA ALA A 279 20.81 -7.93 -37.25
C ALA A 279 20.97 -7.45 -35.80
N ALA A 280 19.87 -7.12 -35.12
CA ALA A 280 19.90 -6.71 -33.71
C ALA A 280 20.46 -7.81 -32.80
N ARG A 281 19.98 -9.06 -32.95
CA ARG A 281 20.48 -10.20 -32.15
C ARG A 281 21.95 -10.52 -32.42
N SER A 282 22.46 -10.24 -33.62
CA SER A 282 23.87 -10.45 -33.93
C SER A 282 24.83 -9.45 -33.26
N HIS A 283 24.33 -8.27 -32.87
CA HIS A 283 25.12 -7.22 -32.22
C HIS A 283 24.87 -7.12 -30.70
N ILE A 284 23.69 -7.53 -30.25
CA ILE A 284 23.25 -7.35 -28.86
C ILE A 284 23.09 -8.72 -28.22
N LEU A 285 24.06 -9.08 -27.37
CA LEU A 285 24.00 -10.31 -26.58
C LEU A 285 22.83 -10.24 -25.58
N ASP A 286 22.18 -11.38 -25.36
CA ASP A 286 21.07 -11.55 -24.40
C ASP A 286 19.89 -10.57 -24.62
N LEU A 287 19.72 -10.12 -25.88
CA LEU A 287 18.73 -9.13 -26.28
C LEU A 287 17.32 -9.53 -25.88
N ASN A 288 16.72 -8.73 -25.00
CA ASN A 288 15.28 -8.70 -24.82
C ASN A 288 14.64 -7.87 -25.95
N LEU A 289 14.20 -8.58 -26.98
CA LEU A 289 13.43 -8.00 -28.07
C LEU A 289 11.93 -8.13 -27.77
N SER A 290 11.25 -6.99 -27.62
CA SER A 290 9.82 -6.91 -27.37
C SER A 290 9.07 -6.18 -28.48
N THR A 291 7.75 -6.40 -28.57
CA THR A 291 6.91 -5.78 -29.60
C THR A 291 5.47 -5.56 -29.14
N ASP A 292 4.79 -4.62 -29.80
CA ASP A 292 3.34 -4.48 -29.80
C ASP A 292 2.71 -5.27 -30.96
N VAL A 293 1.53 -5.84 -30.73
CA VAL A 293 0.68 -6.47 -31.75
C VAL A 293 -0.78 -6.04 -31.57
N ILE A 294 -1.40 -5.55 -32.64
CA ILE A 294 -2.82 -5.19 -32.68
C ILE A 294 -3.59 -6.29 -33.43
N VAL A 295 -4.45 -7.00 -32.73
CA VAL A 295 -5.33 -8.02 -33.31
C VAL A 295 -6.71 -7.46 -33.65
N GLY A 296 -7.32 -8.00 -34.72
CA GLY A 296 -8.66 -7.63 -35.14
C GLY A 296 -8.75 -6.29 -35.87
N PHE A 297 -7.67 -5.90 -36.56
CA PHE A 297 -7.66 -4.71 -37.39
C PHE A 297 -8.71 -4.80 -38.52
N PRO A 298 -9.33 -3.69 -38.99
CA PRO A 298 -10.38 -3.76 -40.01
C PRO A 298 -9.92 -4.44 -41.30
N GLY A 299 -10.58 -5.56 -41.65
CA GLY A 299 -10.23 -6.43 -42.77
C GLY A 299 -9.27 -7.59 -42.47
N GLU A 300 -8.92 -7.84 -41.20
CA GLU A 300 -8.08 -8.96 -40.76
C GLU A 300 -8.82 -10.31 -40.83
N THR A 301 -8.33 -11.20 -41.70
CA THR A 301 -8.85 -12.56 -41.87
C THR A 301 -8.14 -13.56 -40.96
N GLU A 302 -8.63 -14.81 -40.88
CA GLU A 302 -7.95 -15.85 -40.10
C GLU A 302 -6.56 -16.18 -40.63
N LYS A 303 -6.36 -16.11 -41.95
CA LYS A 303 -5.03 -16.25 -42.56
C LYS A 303 -4.09 -15.12 -42.10
N ASP A 304 -4.54 -13.87 -42.13
CA ASP A 304 -3.73 -12.72 -41.68
C ASP A 304 -3.31 -12.84 -40.21
N PHE A 305 -4.19 -13.39 -39.37
CA PHE A 305 -3.89 -13.66 -37.97
C PHE A 305 -2.92 -14.84 -37.80
N ALA A 306 -3.09 -15.91 -38.57
CA ALA A 306 -2.16 -17.05 -38.59
C ALA A 306 -0.75 -16.62 -39.02
N ASP A 307 -0.63 -15.78 -40.06
CA ASP A 307 0.65 -15.19 -40.48
C ASP A 307 1.30 -14.43 -39.30
N SER A 308 0.49 -13.70 -38.51
CA SER A 308 0.98 -12.96 -37.34
C SER A 308 1.52 -13.88 -36.25
N LEU A 309 0.82 -14.98 -35.94
CA LEU A 309 1.31 -16.00 -34.99
C LEU A 309 2.64 -16.61 -35.46
N GLU A 310 2.71 -17.00 -36.75
CA GLU A 310 3.90 -17.61 -37.33
C GLU A 310 5.12 -16.69 -37.26
N LEU A 311 4.97 -15.39 -37.58
CA LEU A 311 6.10 -14.46 -37.52
C LEU A 311 6.53 -14.20 -36.07
N VAL A 312 5.57 -14.00 -35.17
CA VAL A 312 5.86 -13.78 -33.75
C VAL A 312 6.64 -14.94 -33.16
N GLU A 313 6.22 -16.17 -33.47
CA GLU A 313 6.91 -17.39 -33.07
C GLU A 313 8.31 -17.48 -33.69
N ALA A 314 8.45 -17.20 -34.99
CA ALA A 314 9.74 -17.26 -35.68
C ALA A 314 10.77 -16.24 -35.18
N ILE A 315 10.32 -15.03 -34.79
CA ILE A 315 11.21 -13.99 -34.24
C ILE A 315 11.61 -14.28 -32.79
N ASN A 316 10.81 -15.09 -32.08
CA ASN A 316 11.02 -15.47 -30.69
C ASN A 316 11.15 -14.26 -29.74
N PHE A 317 10.13 -13.39 -29.74
CA PHE A 317 10.11 -12.21 -28.89
C PHE A 317 10.15 -12.56 -27.40
N ALA A 318 10.96 -11.85 -26.63
CA ALA A 318 11.04 -11.98 -25.17
C ALA A 318 9.79 -11.45 -24.47
N ARG A 319 9.08 -10.48 -25.08
CA ARG A 319 7.82 -9.96 -24.53
C ARG A 319 6.89 -9.47 -25.63
N LEU A 320 5.60 -9.77 -25.48
CA LEU A 320 4.53 -9.30 -26.37
C LEU A 320 3.53 -8.42 -25.61
N HIS A 321 3.24 -7.26 -26.18
CA HIS A 321 2.13 -6.41 -25.77
C HIS A 321 1.00 -6.57 -26.79
N VAL A 322 -0.07 -7.25 -26.39
CA VAL A 322 -1.18 -7.61 -27.28
C VAL A 322 -2.36 -6.68 -27.02
N PHE A 323 -2.76 -5.94 -28.04
CA PHE A 323 -3.90 -5.04 -28.01
C PHE A 323 -4.98 -5.53 -28.97
N SER A 324 -6.25 -5.36 -28.61
CA SER A 324 -7.33 -5.47 -29.57
C SER A 324 -7.54 -4.12 -30.26
N TYR A 325 -7.80 -4.13 -31.58
CA TYR A 325 -8.04 -2.89 -32.31
C TYR A 325 -9.24 -2.14 -31.72
N SER A 326 -9.00 -0.89 -31.29
CA SER A 326 -10.01 0.03 -30.77
C SER A 326 -10.18 1.21 -31.73
N PRO A 327 -11.37 1.44 -32.32
CA PRO A 327 -11.59 2.58 -33.19
C PRO A 327 -11.53 3.88 -32.37
N ARG A 328 -10.74 4.84 -32.83
CA ARG A 328 -10.59 6.15 -32.20
C ARG A 328 -11.16 7.24 -33.13
N PRO A 329 -11.95 8.18 -32.60
CA PRO A 329 -12.40 9.33 -33.39
C PRO A 329 -11.21 10.06 -34.04
N GLY A 330 -11.34 10.44 -35.30
CA GLY A 330 -10.30 11.13 -36.06
C GLY A 330 -9.25 10.25 -36.74
N THR A 331 -9.26 8.92 -36.52
CA THR A 331 -8.31 8.01 -37.20
C THR A 331 -8.92 7.41 -38.46
N ALA A 332 -8.13 7.21 -39.51
CA ALA A 332 -8.60 6.68 -40.79
C ALA A 332 -9.19 5.25 -40.67
N ALA A 333 -8.58 4.40 -39.84
CA ALA A 333 -9.00 3.02 -39.63
C ALA A 333 -10.39 2.91 -38.96
N SER A 334 -10.83 3.96 -38.25
CA SER A 334 -12.18 3.99 -37.65
C SER A 334 -13.29 3.95 -38.72
N GLN A 335 -13.00 4.44 -39.93
CA GLN A 335 -13.93 4.51 -41.05
C GLN A 335 -13.77 3.34 -42.04
N PHE A 336 -12.78 2.46 -41.84
CA PHE A 336 -12.56 1.34 -42.75
C PHE A 336 -13.74 0.34 -42.70
N PRO A 337 -14.16 -0.22 -43.86
CA PRO A 337 -15.16 -1.27 -43.89
C PRO A 337 -14.60 -2.58 -43.30
N HIS A 338 -15.50 -3.54 -43.04
CA HIS A 338 -15.17 -4.88 -42.52
C HIS A 338 -14.49 -4.87 -41.14
N GLN A 339 -15.08 -4.16 -40.19
CA GLN A 339 -14.71 -4.21 -38.79
C GLN A 339 -14.84 -5.65 -38.25
N VAL A 340 -13.82 -6.13 -37.52
CA VAL A 340 -13.82 -7.48 -36.97
C VAL A 340 -14.72 -7.55 -35.73
N ASN A 341 -15.53 -8.62 -35.62
CA ASN A 341 -16.43 -8.82 -34.49
C ASN A 341 -15.67 -8.96 -33.16
N GLY A 342 -16.19 -8.38 -32.08
CA GLY A 342 -15.56 -8.40 -30.76
C GLY A 342 -15.25 -9.79 -30.21
N LYS A 343 -16.10 -10.80 -30.49
CA LYS A 343 -15.84 -12.20 -30.07
C LYS A 343 -14.57 -12.76 -30.74
N ILE A 344 -14.39 -12.47 -32.03
CA ILE A 344 -13.19 -12.87 -32.79
C ILE A 344 -11.95 -12.14 -32.27
N LYS A 345 -12.06 -10.83 -32.00
CA LYS A 345 -10.96 -10.05 -31.39
C LYS A 345 -10.52 -10.68 -30.06
N LYS A 346 -11.47 -10.99 -29.17
CA LYS A 346 -11.20 -11.59 -27.86
C LYS A 346 -10.49 -12.94 -27.98
N GLU A 347 -10.94 -13.80 -28.90
CA GLU A 347 -10.31 -15.10 -29.14
C GLU A 347 -8.89 -14.96 -29.72
N ARG A 348 -8.67 -14.06 -30.68
CA ARG A 348 -7.34 -13.78 -31.22
C ARG A 348 -6.40 -13.20 -30.18
N THR A 349 -6.89 -12.29 -29.34
CA THR A 349 -6.13 -11.73 -28.22
C THR A 349 -5.67 -12.85 -27.28
N ARG A 350 -6.58 -13.76 -26.90
CA ARG A 350 -6.25 -14.91 -26.04
C ARG A 350 -5.13 -15.77 -26.63
N ARG A 351 -5.26 -16.19 -27.90
CA ARG A 351 -4.25 -17.02 -28.60
C ARG A 351 -2.89 -16.34 -28.70
N MET A 352 -2.85 -15.04 -29.01
CA MET A 352 -1.60 -14.28 -29.11
C MET A 352 -0.94 -14.07 -27.73
N ILE A 353 -1.73 -13.85 -26.67
CA ILE A 353 -1.22 -13.78 -25.29
C ILE A 353 -0.65 -15.12 -24.84
N GLU A 354 -1.31 -16.23 -25.14
CA GLU A 354 -0.81 -17.58 -24.84
C GLU A 354 0.53 -17.87 -25.52
N LEU A 355 0.65 -17.50 -26.80
CA LEU A 355 1.94 -17.55 -27.51
C LEU A 355 3.00 -16.69 -26.81
N GLY A 356 2.67 -15.43 -26.48
CA GLY A 356 3.59 -14.52 -25.79
C GLY A 356 4.07 -15.03 -24.43
N LYS A 357 3.19 -15.65 -23.64
CA LYS A 357 3.56 -16.26 -22.35
C LYS A 357 4.59 -17.37 -22.52
N ARG A 358 4.40 -18.23 -23.53
CA ARG A 358 5.35 -19.30 -23.84
C ARG A 358 6.71 -18.74 -24.26
N LEU A 359 6.75 -17.82 -25.21
CA LEU A 359 8.01 -17.23 -25.70
C LEU A 359 8.76 -16.47 -24.59
N SER A 360 8.02 -15.74 -23.73
CA SER A 360 8.59 -15.04 -22.57
C SER A 360 9.22 -16.02 -21.57
N HIS A 361 8.51 -17.10 -21.24
CA HIS A 361 9.06 -18.16 -20.40
C HIS A 361 10.30 -18.82 -21.03
N ASP A 362 10.26 -19.15 -22.32
CA ASP A 362 11.39 -19.74 -23.04
C ASP A 362 12.63 -18.82 -23.07
N PHE A 363 12.42 -17.50 -23.13
CA PHE A 363 13.48 -16.50 -23.00
C PHE A 363 14.04 -16.44 -21.57
N HIS A 364 13.17 -16.32 -20.55
CA HIS A 364 13.59 -16.27 -19.15
C HIS A 364 14.32 -17.54 -18.69
N GLN A 365 13.89 -18.71 -19.18
CA GLN A 365 14.49 -20.00 -18.84
C GLN A 365 15.98 -20.07 -19.18
N GLN A 366 16.45 -19.33 -20.18
CA GLN A 366 17.85 -19.30 -20.59
C GLN A 366 18.76 -18.70 -19.51
N PHE A 367 18.20 -17.87 -18.63
CA PHE A 367 18.93 -17.16 -17.58
C PHE A 367 18.92 -17.88 -16.24
N VAL A 368 18.16 -18.97 -16.08
CA VAL A 368 18.15 -19.75 -14.85
C VAL A 368 19.56 -20.29 -14.57
N SER A 369 19.98 -20.23 -13.30
CA SER A 369 21.35 -20.51 -12.82
C SER A 369 22.43 -19.51 -13.26
N GLN A 370 22.07 -18.42 -13.95
CA GLN A 370 22.98 -17.32 -14.23
C GLN A 370 22.88 -16.23 -13.17
N THR A 371 23.94 -15.43 -13.01
CA THR A 371 23.93 -14.24 -12.15
C THR A 371 23.77 -12.98 -12.99
N LEU A 372 22.69 -12.23 -12.77
CA LEU A 372 22.37 -10.99 -13.48
C LEU A 372 22.40 -9.79 -12.52
N ASN A 373 22.73 -8.61 -13.03
CA ASN A 373 22.69 -7.36 -12.27
C ASN A 373 21.27 -6.79 -12.26
N VAL A 374 20.70 -6.62 -11.07
CA VAL A 374 19.31 -6.16 -10.89
C VAL A 374 19.30 -4.79 -10.26
N LEU A 375 18.65 -3.81 -10.90
CA LEU A 375 18.29 -2.53 -10.28
C LEU A 375 16.96 -2.70 -9.56
N TRP A 376 16.96 -2.53 -8.25
CA TRP A 376 15.78 -2.71 -7.41
C TRP A 376 14.97 -1.44 -7.30
N GLU A 377 13.66 -1.55 -7.52
CA GLU A 377 12.76 -0.40 -7.60
C GLU A 377 11.84 -0.34 -6.39
N SER A 378 11.30 -1.46 -5.92
CA SER A 378 10.34 -1.45 -4.82
C SER A 378 10.37 -2.73 -4.02
N ASN A 379 10.06 -2.66 -2.74
CA ASN A 379 9.66 -3.85 -1.98
C ASN A 379 8.14 -4.08 -2.16
N VAL A 380 7.71 -5.34 -2.13
CA VAL A 380 6.30 -5.76 -2.32
C VAL A 380 5.81 -6.62 -1.15
N GLY A 381 6.34 -6.34 0.04
CA GLY A 381 6.10 -7.10 1.26
C GLY A 381 7.33 -7.89 1.71
N ALA A 382 7.13 -8.75 2.71
CA ALA A 382 8.17 -9.59 3.29
C ALA A 382 7.69 -11.04 3.43
N ASP A 383 8.63 -11.97 3.48
CA ASP A 383 8.38 -13.36 3.88
C ASP A 383 9.55 -13.88 4.75
N ASN A 384 9.54 -15.18 5.07
CA ASN A 384 10.55 -15.81 5.92
C ASN A 384 12.00 -15.65 5.40
N GLY A 385 12.20 -15.24 4.15
CA GLY A 385 13.52 -14.96 3.57
C GLY A 385 13.96 -13.49 3.59
N GLY A 386 13.13 -12.55 4.05
CA GLY A 386 13.43 -11.11 4.09
C GLY A 386 12.40 -10.26 3.34
N LEU A 387 12.76 -9.01 3.04
CA LEU A 387 11.94 -8.14 2.19
C LEU A 387 11.98 -8.66 0.76
N ARG A 388 10.80 -8.81 0.15
CA ARG A 388 10.67 -9.23 -1.24
C ARG A 388 10.79 -8.00 -2.13
N TRP A 389 11.89 -7.92 -2.84
CA TRP A 389 12.18 -6.83 -3.77
C TRP A 389 11.76 -7.18 -5.19
N VAL A 390 11.36 -6.15 -5.93
CA VAL A 390 11.12 -6.18 -7.36
C VAL A 390 12.10 -5.24 -8.04
N GLY A 391 12.77 -5.74 -9.07
CA GLY A 391 13.74 -4.99 -9.84
C GLY A 391 13.79 -5.43 -11.30
N TYR A 392 14.68 -4.82 -12.07
CA TYR A 392 14.91 -5.16 -13.47
C TYR A 392 16.38 -5.43 -13.75
N THR A 393 16.63 -6.50 -14.50
CA THR A 393 17.96 -6.80 -15.05
C THR A 393 18.36 -5.80 -16.14
N ASP A 394 19.63 -5.87 -16.56
CA ASP A 394 20.14 -5.12 -17.72
C ASP A 394 19.25 -5.34 -18.97
N ASN A 395 18.92 -6.60 -19.29
CA ASN A 395 17.99 -6.96 -20.37
C ASN A 395 16.49 -6.86 -20.00
N TYR A 396 16.13 -6.06 -19.00
CA TYR A 396 14.74 -5.72 -18.67
C TYR A 396 13.85 -6.90 -18.27
N ILE A 397 14.43 -7.97 -17.74
CA ILE A 397 13.69 -9.06 -17.10
C ILE A 397 13.30 -8.58 -15.70
N ARG A 398 12.02 -8.71 -15.36
CA ARG A 398 11.53 -8.41 -14.01
C ARG A 398 11.99 -9.50 -13.06
N VAL A 399 12.67 -9.12 -11.98
CA VAL A 399 13.19 -10.05 -10.97
C VAL A 399 12.45 -9.84 -9.65
N GLN A 400 12.10 -10.94 -8.99
CA GLN A 400 11.69 -10.95 -7.59
C GLN A 400 12.75 -11.68 -6.77
N ALA A 401 13.24 -11.08 -5.69
CA ALA A 401 14.17 -11.74 -4.78
C ALA A 401 14.01 -11.21 -3.35
N ASN A 402 14.41 -12.03 -2.38
CA ASN A 402 14.51 -11.59 -1.00
C ASN A 402 15.87 -10.92 -0.74
N GLY A 403 15.86 -9.81 0.01
CA GLY A 403 17.07 -9.10 0.41
C GLY A 403 16.85 -8.04 1.48
N PRO A 404 17.91 -7.31 1.90
CA PRO A 404 17.86 -6.33 2.98
C PRO A 404 17.02 -5.08 2.64
N ALA A 405 16.75 -4.23 3.63
CA ALA A 405 15.91 -3.04 3.46
C ALA A 405 16.53 -1.94 2.60
N ASP A 406 17.85 -1.93 2.42
CA ASP A 406 18.60 -0.86 1.77
C ASP A 406 18.82 -1.10 0.26
N MET A 407 17.99 -1.89 -0.40
CA MET A 407 18.20 -2.24 -1.82
C MET A 407 17.63 -1.23 -2.80
N PHE A 408 16.73 -0.33 -2.39
CA PHE A 408 16.12 0.67 -3.27
C PHE A 408 17.17 1.46 -4.03
N ASN A 409 17.00 1.56 -5.36
CA ASN A 409 17.92 2.26 -6.26
C ASN A 409 19.36 1.71 -6.23
N ARG A 410 19.55 0.44 -5.86
CA ARG A 410 20.84 -0.26 -5.93
C ARG A 410 20.85 -1.31 -7.02
N ILE A 411 22.04 -1.52 -7.58
CA ILE A 411 22.30 -2.60 -8.54
C ILE A 411 23.01 -3.73 -7.79
N THR A 412 22.42 -4.93 -7.75
CA THR A 412 23.04 -6.08 -7.07
C THR A 412 23.11 -7.31 -7.96
N PRO A 413 24.18 -8.12 -7.84
CA PRO A 413 24.25 -9.42 -8.51
C PRO A 413 23.23 -10.39 -7.89
N THR A 414 22.40 -10.98 -8.73
CA THR A 414 21.31 -11.86 -8.34
C THR A 414 21.35 -13.13 -9.17
N GLU A 415 21.47 -14.28 -8.51
CA GLU A 415 21.37 -15.57 -9.19
C GLU A 415 19.91 -15.88 -9.49
N ILE A 416 19.59 -16.11 -10.76
CA ILE A 416 18.24 -16.45 -11.18
C ILE A 416 17.98 -17.92 -10.89
N VAL A 417 16.90 -18.21 -10.17
CA VAL A 417 16.58 -19.58 -9.71
C VAL A 417 15.36 -20.16 -10.40
N GLU A 418 14.41 -19.32 -10.80
CA GLU A 418 13.15 -19.75 -11.38
C GLU A 418 12.71 -18.79 -12.47
N ALA A 419 12.17 -19.34 -13.56
CA ALA A 419 11.59 -18.57 -14.65
C ALA A 419 10.06 -18.71 -14.65
N ALA A 420 9.39 -17.59 -14.89
CA ALA A 420 7.95 -17.51 -15.08
C ALA A 420 7.62 -16.68 -16.33
N PRO A 421 6.41 -16.74 -16.90
CA PRO A 421 6.06 -15.92 -18.06
C PRO A 421 6.16 -14.41 -17.84
N ASP A 422 6.02 -13.94 -16.60
CA ASP A 422 5.96 -12.52 -16.21
C ASP A 422 7.27 -12.00 -15.56
N GLY A 423 8.28 -12.85 -15.44
CA GLY A 423 9.58 -12.48 -14.88
C GLY A 423 10.35 -13.70 -14.38
N VAL A 424 11.28 -13.47 -13.47
CA VAL A 424 12.08 -14.50 -12.83
C VAL A 424 12.14 -14.29 -11.32
N ALA A 425 12.35 -15.36 -10.58
CA ALA A 425 12.74 -15.28 -9.17
C ALA A 425 14.26 -15.49 -9.05
N GLY A 426 14.86 -14.85 -8.06
CA GLY A 426 16.30 -14.92 -7.84
C GLY A 426 16.69 -14.89 -6.37
N VAL A 427 17.96 -15.16 -6.13
CA VAL A 427 18.61 -15.05 -4.82
C VAL A 427 19.73 -14.02 -4.93
N VAL A 428 19.64 -12.97 -4.12
CA VAL A 428 20.66 -11.92 -4.07
C VAL A 428 21.96 -12.53 -3.52
N LYS A 429 23.06 -12.40 -4.27
CA LYS A 429 24.35 -12.93 -3.82
C LYS A 429 24.94 -12.00 -2.76
N SER A 430 25.24 -12.55 -1.58
CA SER A 430 25.95 -11.87 -0.49
C SER A 430 27.42 -11.63 -0.84
N GLY A 431 27.68 -10.64 -1.69
CA GLY A 431 28.97 -9.94 -1.75
C GLY A 431 28.89 -8.67 -0.93
N LYS A 432 30.03 -8.11 -0.49
CA LYS A 432 30.07 -6.72 0.00
C LYS A 432 29.32 -5.85 -1.02
N TRP A 433 28.27 -5.19 -0.57
CA TRP A 433 27.34 -4.41 -1.39
C TRP A 433 28.10 -3.29 -2.09
N GLY A 434 28.61 -3.58 -3.27
CA GLY A 434 29.32 -2.64 -4.11
C GLY A 434 28.31 -1.77 -4.83
N CYS A 435 28.21 -0.51 -4.43
CA CYS A 435 27.94 0.55 -5.40
C CYS A 435 28.98 0.35 -6.52
N PHE A 436 28.54 0.11 -7.76
CA PHE A 436 29.46 -0.02 -8.89
C PHE A 436 30.08 1.34 -9.22
N GLY A 437 31.06 1.71 -8.40
CA GLY A 437 32.03 2.75 -8.60
C GLY A 437 33.40 2.17 -8.28
N ARG A 438 34.13 1.80 -9.34
CA ARG A 438 35.59 1.59 -9.41
C ARG A 438 36.16 0.30 -8.79
N LYS A 439 36.71 -0.56 -9.67
CA LYS A 439 37.84 -1.44 -9.36
C LYS A 439 39.00 -0.58 -8.83
N GLY A 440 39.29 -0.69 -7.54
CA GLY A 440 40.52 -0.24 -6.91
C GLY A 440 40.66 -0.91 -5.55
N MET A 441 41.52 -1.94 -5.44
CA MET A 441 41.90 -2.51 -4.15
C MET A 441 42.53 -1.42 -3.28
N THR A 442 41.86 -0.98 -2.22
CA THR A 442 42.47 -0.11 -1.20
C THR A 442 43.51 -0.91 -0.40
N LYS A 443 44.65 -0.29 -0.08
CA LYS A 443 45.81 -0.91 0.59
C LYS A 443 45.57 -1.17 2.09
N PHE A 444 44.55 -0.55 2.68
CA PHE A 444 44.26 -0.53 4.11
C PHE A 444 42.89 -1.16 4.42
N LYS A 445 42.72 -1.64 5.65
CA LYS A 445 41.48 -2.24 6.17
C LYS A 445 41.13 -1.64 7.54
N VAL A 446 39.85 -1.67 7.89
CA VAL A 446 39.38 -1.36 9.26
C VAL A 446 40.12 -2.25 10.27
N GLY A 447 40.63 -1.62 11.32
CA GLY A 447 41.50 -2.22 12.33
C GLY A 447 43.00 -2.10 12.07
N ASP A 448 43.43 -1.70 10.86
CA ASP A 448 44.85 -1.45 10.58
C ASP A 448 45.34 -0.25 11.39
N SER A 449 46.54 -0.37 11.96
CA SER A 449 47.25 0.77 12.55
C SER A 449 47.95 1.57 11.46
N VAL A 450 47.77 2.89 11.51
CA VAL A 450 48.29 3.83 10.50
C VAL A 450 49.04 4.98 11.16
N ARG A 451 49.85 5.67 10.37
CA ARG A 451 50.54 6.91 10.74
C ARG A 451 50.20 7.96 9.68
N VAL A 452 49.96 9.18 10.11
CA VAL A 452 49.79 10.33 9.22
C VAL A 452 51.14 10.73 8.64
N LYS A 453 51.22 10.91 7.31
CA LYS A 453 52.46 11.32 6.62
C LYS A 453 52.91 12.71 7.07
N SER A 454 54.20 12.99 6.98
CA SER A 454 54.77 14.30 7.32
C SER A 454 54.24 15.40 6.38
N GLY A 455 53.90 16.57 6.91
CA GLY A 455 53.39 17.71 6.16
C GLY A 455 51.87 17.77 6.05
N VAL A 456 51.16 16.78 6.61
CA VAL A 456 49.69 16.78 6.68
C VAL A 456 49.26 17.63 7.86
N LYS A 457 48.31 18.52 7.59
CA LYS A 457 47.70 19.38 8.59
C LYS A 457 46.26 18.98 8.80
N ASP A 458 45.81 19.20 10.02
CA ASP A 458 44.41 19.08 10.38
C ASP A 458 43.58 20.05 9.48
N PRO A 459 42.55 19.56 8.78
CA PRO A 459 41.77 20.36 7.85
C PRO A 459 40.92 21.44 8.54
N ASP A 460 40.55 21.23 9.81
CA ASP A 460 39.68 22.12 10.57
C ASP A 460 40.51 23.15 11.37
N PHE A 461 41.70 22.76 11.84
CA PHE A 461 42.52 23.57 12.74
C PHE A 461 43.87 24.03 12.13
N ASN A 462 44.24 23.54 10.94
CA ASN A 462 45.50 23.84 10.26
C ASN A 462 46.77 23.52 11.11
N THR A 463 46.61 22.62 12.09
CA THR A 463 47.67 22.15 12.98
C THR A 463 48.48 21.05 12.29
N GLU A 464 49.80 21.05 12.41
CA GLU A 464 50.63 19.98 11.83
C GLU A 464 50.43 18.66 12.62
N ILE A 465 49.78 17.69 11.96
CA ILE A 465 49.48 16.36 12.53
C ILE A 465 50.34 15.26 11.90
N GLY A 466 51.29 15.63 11.04
CA GLY A 466 52.25 14.71 10.47
C GLY A 466 53.01 13.91 11.54
N GLY A 467 52.93 12.58 11.45
CA GLY A 467 53.54 11.65 12.40
C GLY A 467 52.61 11.09 13.47
N TRP A 468 51.39 11.63 13.61
CA TRP A 468 50.36 11.12 14.53
C TRP A 468 49.91 9.72 14.13
N GLN A 469 49.47 8.91 15.09
CA GLN A 469 49.12 7.51 14.82
C GLN A 469 47.80 7.11 15.47
N GLY A 470 47.11 6.21 14.79
CA GLY A 470 45.84 5.70 15.26
C GLY A 470 45.44 4.42 14.52
N ARG A 471 44.20 3.99 14.76
CA ARG A 471 43.61 2.83 14.11
C ARG A 471 42.47 3.27 13.22
N ILE A 472 42.39 2.67 12.04
CA ILE A 472 41.26 2.87 11.15
C ILE A 472 40.02 2.24 11.80
N VAL A 473 39.02 3.06 12.12
CA VAL A 473 37.73 2.61 12.65
C VAL A 473 36.69 2.49 11.54
N ASP A 474 36.81 3.30 10.48
CA ASP A 474 35.99 3.15 9.27
C ASP A 474 36.76 3.56 8.00
N ILE A 475 36.34 3.06 6.83
CA ILE A 475 36.86 3.46 5.52
C ILE A 475 35.68 3.78 4.59
N VAL A 476 35.57 5.05 4.21
CA VAL A 476 34.54 5.54 3.30
C VAL A 476 35.13 5.72 1.90
N THR A 477 34.60 4.97 0.92
CA THR A 477 35.13 4.94 -0.46
C THR A 477 34.28 5.76 -1.43
N ALA A 478 34.30 7.10 -1.30
CA ALA A 478 34.01 8.12 -2.32
C ALA A 478 33.84 9.51 -1.65
N PRO A 479 34.14 10.64 -2.34
CA PRO A 479 34.82 10.79 -3.63
C PRO A 479 36.37 10.77 -3.55
N GLU A 480 36.99 10.92 -2.37
CA GLU A 480 38.47 10.96 -2.22
C GLU A 480 39.07 9.83 -1.36
N ASN A 481 38.30 8.77 -1.08
CA ASN A 481 38.67 7.65 -0.19
C ASN A 481 39.19 8.13 1.17
N TYR A 482 38.31 8.24 2.15
CA TYR A 482 38.64 8.67 3.51
C TYR A 482 38.71 7.48 4.47
N ALA A 483 39.48 7.63 5.54
CA ALA A 483 39.47 6.75 6.69
C ALA A 483 39.28 7.57 7.96
N ASP A 484 38.38 7.08 8.81
CA ASP A 484 38.22 7.58 10.16
C ASP A 484 39.25 6.90 11.05
N ILE A 485 40.02 7.70 11.77
CA ILE A 485 41.15 7.24 12.57
C ILE A 485 40.86 7.58 14.02
N ALA A 486 40.75 6.57 14.86
CA ALA A 486 40.79 6.78 16.31
C ALA A 486 42.25 6.86 16.76
N TRP A 487 42.60 7.94 17.46
CA TRP A 487 43.97 8.19 17.92
C TRP A 487 44.40 7.19 18.99
N ASP A 488 45.68 6.81 18.96
CA ASP A 488 46.27 6.02 20.03
C ASP A 488 46.61 6.89 21.25
N SER A 489 46.77 6.25 22.41
CA SER A 489 47.06 6.88 23.69
C SER A 489 48.30 7.78 23.64
N GLN A 490 49.34 7.41 22.90
CA GLN A 490 50.55 8.23 22.78
C GLN A 490 50.29 9.49 21.97
N THR A 491 49.47 9.42 20.93
CA THR A 491 49.08 10.60 20.13
C THR A 491 48.23 11.54 20.99
N LEU A 492 47.27 11.01 21.74
CA LEU A 492 46.44 11.77 22.66
C LEU A 492 47.25 12.46 23.77
N GLN A 493 48.25 11.79 24.34
CA GLN A 493 49.15 12.38 25.35
C GLN A 493 50.04 13.49 24.80
N GLN A 494 50.34 13.46 23.50
CA GLN A 494 51.23 14.41 22.82
C GLN A 494 50.45 15.52 22.11
N MET A 495 49.11 15.50 22.18
CA MET A 495 48.26 16.51 21.59
C MET A 495 48.54 17.87 22.26
N PRO A 496 48.81 18.94 21.48
CA PRO A 496 49.13 20.25 22.04
C PRO A 496 48.02 20.77 22.97
N GLU A 497 48.41 21.35 24.11
CA GLU A 497 47.45 21.84 25.11
C GLU A 497 46.53 22.93 24.54
N GLU A 498 47.05 23.78 23.65
CA GLU A 498 46.25 24.79 22.92
C GLU A 498 45.14 24.19 22.05
N LEU A 499 45.36 23.00 21.47
CA LEU A 499 44.35 22.29 20.67
C LEU A 499 43.31 21.62 21.57
N LEU A 500 43.73 21.03 22.69
CA LEU A 500 42.82 20.45 23.69
C LEU A 500 41.89 21.53 24.27
N ASP A 501 42.45 22.66 24.69
CA ASP A 501 41.68 23.80 25.22
C ASP A 501 40.63 24.29 24.22
N TYR A 502 41.00 24.35 22.94
CA TYR A 502 40.09 24.75 21.87
C TYR A 502 38.96 23.72 21.68
N CYS A 503 39.29 22.43 21.53
CA CYS A 503 38.29 21.39 21.32
C CYS A 503 37.28 21.31 22.46
N PHE A 504 37.74 21.38 23.72
CA PHE A 504 36.83 21.37 24.88
C PHE A 504 35.99 22.63 25.01
N ARG A 505 36.51 23.81 24.61
CA ARG A 505 35.73 25.05 24.62
C ARG A 505 34.62 25.05 23.57
N GLU A 506 34.89 24.52 22.38
CA GLU A 506 33.95 24.54 21.25
C GLU A 506 33.11 23.25 21.13
N GLY A 507 33.33 22.26 21.99
CA GLY A 507 32.55 21.01 22.03
C GLY A 507 32.95 19.97 20.97
N TYR A 508 34.19 20.02 20.44
CA TYR A 508 34.71 19.03 19.49
C TYR A 508 35.33 17.82 20.19
N THR A 509 35.24 16.65 19.56
CA THR A 509 35.88 15.42 20.08
C THR A 509 37.36 15.38 19.74
N ILE A 510 38.18 14.88 20.66
CA ILE A 510 39.64 14.75 20.50
C ILE A 510 40.07 13.33 20.11
N GLU A 511 39.11 12.44 19.90
CA GLU A 511 39.32 10.98 19.89
C GLU A 511 39.78 10.46 18.53
N GLY A 512 39.56 11.22 17.47
CA GLY A 512 39.91 10.81 16.13
C GLY A 512 39.77 11.92 15.10
N ILE A 513 40.05 11.57 13.85
CA ILE A 513 39.96 12.46 12.70
C ILE A 513 39.61 11.67 11.44
N THR A 514 39.05 12.34 10.44
CA THR A 514 38.88 11.80 9.08
C THR A 514 39.99 12.31 8.17
N LEU A 515 40.75 11.40 7.53
CA LEU A 515 41.81 11.75 6.58
C LEU A 515 41.69 10.94 5.29
N THR A 516 42.25 11.45 4.19
CA THR A 516 42.31 10.67 2.93
C THR A 516 43.28 9.50 3.07
N LEU A 517 43.00 8.38 2.40
CA LEU A 517 43.88 7.20 2.44
C LEU A 517 45.31 7.49 1.92
N ASP A 518 45.47 8.53 1.10
CA ASP A 518 46.77 8.95 0.57
C ASP A 518 47.60 9.76 1.59
N GLU A 519 47.00 10.25 2.66
CA GLU A 519 47.69 10.93 3.77
C GLU A 519 48.24 9.93 4.80
N LEU A 520 47.96 8.63 4.61
CA LEU A 520 48.26 7.58 5.59
C LEU A 520 49.34 6.62 5.11
N GLU A 521 50.11 6.10 6.07
CA GLU A 521 51.04 4.99 5.87
C GLU A 521 50.87 3.90 6.94
N PRO A 522 51.12 2.62 6.62
CA PRO A 522 50.96 1.54 7.59
C PRO A 522 51.89 1.70 8.79
N SER A 523 51.40 1.38 9.98
CA SER A 523 52.17 1.46 11.21
C SER A 523 51.94 0.25 12.11
N LYS A 524 52.76 0.10 13.16
CA LYS A 524 52.55 -0.94 14.18
C LYS A 524 51.71 -0.35 15.32
N PRO A 525 50.74 -1.11 15.87
CA PRO A 525 50.02 -0.70 17.07
C PRO A 525 51.00 -0.40 18.22
N ARG A 526 50.81 0.71 18.93
CA ARG A 526 51.67 1.13 20.05
C ARG A 526 51.07 0.84 21.43
N ASP A 527 49.77 0.60 21.48
CA ASP A 527 49.02 0.46 22.73
C ASP A 527 47.86 -0.55 22.61
N LYS A 528 47.10 -0.71 23.68
CA LYS A 528 45.83 -1.44 23.71
C LYS A 528 44.68 -0.45 23.94
N GLU A 529 43.47 -0.86 23.59
CA GLU A 529 42.24 -0.07 23.77
C GLU A 529 42.05 0.46 25.19
N LYS A 530 42.43 -0.33 26.21
CA LYS A 530 42.42 0.10 27.62
C LYS A 530 43.35 1.29 27.90
N ASP A 531 44.48 1.39 27.20
CA ASP A 531 45.46 2.46 27.39
C ASP A 531 44.94 3.78 26.80
N VAL A 532 44.21 3.71 25.68
CA VAL A 532 43.50 4.85 25.07
C VAL A 532 42.42 5.36 26.01
N HIS A 533 41.58 4.46 26.53
CA HIS A 533 40.49 4.81 27.44
C HIS A 533 41.01 5.48 28.73
N ASN A 534 42.06 4.93 29.35
CA ASN A 534 42.67 5.55 30.53
C ASN A 534 43.23 6.95 30.23
N THR A 535 43.82 7.13 29.04
CA THR A 535 44.39 8.41 28.61
C THR A 535 43.30 9.45 28.38
N LEU A 536 42.19 9.09 27.72
CA LEU A 536 41.06 9.99 27.53
C LEU A 536 40.42 10.35 28.88
N ALA A 537 40.27 9.40 29.81
CA ALA A 537 39.82 9.68 31.17
C ALA A 537 40.71 10.68 31.91
N GLU A 538 42.02 10.57 31.76
CA GLU A 538 42.96 11.53 32.33
C GLU A 538 42.85 12.92 31.67
N ILE A 539 42.72 12.98 30.34
CA ILE A 539 42.60 14.24 29.60
C ILE A 539 41.30 14.96 29.94
N TYR A 540 40.13 14.32 29.80
CA TYR A 540 38.84 14.93 30.13
C TYR A 540 38.78 15.33 31.62
N GLY A 541 39.37 14.52 32.51
CA GLY A 541 39.47 14.83 33.93
C GLY A 541 40.23 16.13 34.23
N ARG A 542 41.24 16.50 33.43
CA ARG A 542 41.94 17.80 33.57
C ARG A 542 41.04 19.00 33.29
N TYR A 543 40.00 18.82 32.48
CA TYR A 543 39.00 19.85 32.16
C TYR A 543 37.75 19.76 33.05
N GLY A 544 37.77 18.94 34.09
CA GLY A 544 36.63 18.75 35.00
C GLY A 544 35.48 17.95 34.39
N LEU A 545 35.73 17.23 33.30
CA LEU A 545 34.75 16.38 32.62
C LEU A 545 35.02 14.91 32.97
N GLU A 546 33.96 14.14 33.22
CA GLU A 546 34.10 12.69 33.31
C GLU A 546 34.13 12.10 31.90
N TYR A 547 35.20 11.37 31.57
CA TYR A 547 35.22 10.57 30.35
C TYR A 547 34.31 9.36 30.53
N GLN A 548 33.08 9.47 30.02
CA GLN A 548 32.10 8.41 30.04
C GLN A 548 31.96 7.81 28.64
N THR A 549 32.02 6.48 28.55
CA THR A 549 31.91 5.73 27.28
C THR A 549 30.51 5.75 26.66
N ASP A 550 29.57 6.50 27.25
CA ASP A 550 28.18 6.51 26.84
C ASP A 550 27.84 7.84 26.15
N LEU A 551 27.67 7.76 24.83
CA LEU A 551 27.36 8.89 23.94
C LEU A 551 26.11 9.66 24.40
N GLU A 552 25.19 9.01 25.11
CA GLU A 552 23.97 9.64 25.63
C GLU A 552 24.28 10.81 26.57
N SER A 553 25.25 10.68 27.47
CA SER A 553 25.48 11.68 28.52
C SER A 553 26.12 12.99 28.01
N LEU A 554 26.85 12.92 26.89
CA LEU A 554 27.44 14.09 26.21
C LEU A 554 26.36 14.91 25.48
N VAL A 555 25.37 14.24 24.89
CA VAL A 555 24.21 14.88 24.24
C VAL A 555 23.36 15.63 25.28
N TRP A 556 23.20 15.07 26.48
CA TRP A 556 22.46 15.69 27.57
C TRP A 556 23.18 16.92 28.17
N SER A 557 24.51 16.90 28.33
CA SER A 557 25.22 18.07 28.86
C SER A 557 25.33 19.22 27.85
N MET A 558 25.40 18.92 26.56
CA MET A 558 25.33 19.94 25.50
C MET A 558 23.94 20.57 25.41
N ALA A 559 22.86 19.79 25.53
CA ALA A 559 21.49 20.30 25.53
C ALA A 559 21.22 21.31 26.68
N ASP A 560 21.76 21.04 27.86
CA ASP A 560 21.66 21.92 29.03
C ASP A 560 22.51 23.20 28.88
N GLN A 561 23.73 23.08 28.33
CA GLN A 561 24.65 24.21 28.17
C GLN A 561 24.24 25.21 27.07
N PHE A 562 23.46 24.75 26.07
CA PHE A 562 22.90 25.58 25.00
C PHE A 562 21.48 26.07 25.26
N GLY A 563 20.89 25.78 26.43
CA GLY A 563 19.53 26.21 26.77
C GLY A 563 18.45 25.61 25.87
N LEU A 564 18.66 24.36 25.43
CA LEU A 564 17.73 23.64 24.55
C LEU A 564 16.65 22.86 25.33
N LEU A 565 16.58 23.07 26.65
CA LEU A 565 15.51 22.54 27.49
C LEU A 565 14.61 23.71 27.95
N GLU A 566 13.38 23.62 27.45
CA GLU A 566 12.16 24.41 27.70
C GLU A 566 12.03 25.76 26.97
N ASP A 567 11.28 25.75 25.87
CA ASP A 567 9.85 26.11 25.95
C ASP A 567 9.03 25.03 25.22
N GLU A 568 8.18 24.34 25.99
CA GLU A 568 7.03 23.57 25.51
C GLU A 568 6.05 24.53 24.82
N ASP A 569 5.64 24.21 23.58
CA ASP A 569 4.27 24.37 23.04
C ASP A 569 4.27 24.45 21.49
N ASP A 570 3.50 23.52 20.89
CA ASP A 570 2.96 23.43 19.50
C ASP A 570 3.16 22.04 18.83
N TRP A 571 3.40 21.00 19.63
CA TRP A 571 2.94 19.63 19.31
C TRP A 571 1.65 19.33 20.11
N ASP A 572 0.54 19.92 19.68
CA ASP A 572 -0.83 19.49 19.99
C ASP A 572 -1.60 19.66 18.67
N ASP A 573 -2.33 18.68 18.13
CA ASP A 573 -3.33 17.86 18.79
C ASP A 573 -3.33 16.41 18.24
N GLU A 574 -2.59 15.51 18.88
CA GLU A 574 -3.18 14.42 19.66
C GLU A 574 -2.03 13.72 20.42
N PRO A 575 -2.04 13.66 21.76
CA PRO A 575 -0.97 13.06 22.52
C PRO A 575 -0.90 11.57 22.19
N ILE A 576 0.30 11.05 21.90
CA ILE A 576 0.55 9.61 22.04
C ILE A 576 0.14 9.29 23.48
N GLN A 577 -0.96 8.57 23.67
CA GLN A 577 -1.39 8.18 25.00
C GLN A 577 -0.27 7.34 25.61
N THR A 578 0.50 7.95 26.51
CA THR A 578 1.47 7.23 27.31
C THR A 578 0.70 6.31 28.23
N PHE A 579 0.87 5.00 28.05
CA PHE A 579 0.38 3.96 28.95
C PHE A 579 1.06 4.12 30.31
N ASP A 580 0.38 4.79 31.24
CA ASP A 580 0.86 4.92 32.61
C ASP A 580 0.68 3.58 33.34
N ILE A 581 1.77 2.82 33.42
CA ILE A 581 1.80 1.51 34.08
C ILE A 581 1.53 1.57 35.59
N ASP A 582 1.81 2.71 36.25
CA ASP A 582 1.50 2.91 37.66
C ASP A 582 0.01 3.24 37.85
N GLN A 583 -0.56 4.06 36.97
CA GLN A 583 -2.01 4.27 36.91
C GLN A 583 -2.75 2.96 36.59
N PHE A 584 -2.25 2.14 35.68
CA PHE A 584 -2.78 0.81 35.38
C PHE A 584 -2.79 -0.11 36.61
N PHE A 585 -1.73 -0.12 37.43
CA PHE A 585 -1.73 -0.88 38.68
C PHE A 585 -2.72 -0.32 39.70
N ALA A 586 -2.89 1.00 39.74
CA ALA A 586 -3.86 1.65 40.61
C ALA A 586 -5.31 1.32 40.20
N ASP A 587 -5.63 1.39 38.91
CA ASP A 587 -6.96 1.11 38.35
C ASP A 587 -7.38 -0.34 38.60
N LEU A 588 -6.43 -1.28 38.52
CA LEU A 588 -6.68 -2.70 38.80
C LEU A 588 -6.46 -3.10 40.26
N GLN A 589 -6.17 -2.14 41.15
CA GLN A 589 -5.96 -2.36 42.59
C GLN A 589 -4.87 -3.41 42.91
N ILE A 590 -3.75 -3.35 42.19
CA ILE A 590 -2.63 -4.30 42.33
C ILE A 590 -1.62 -3.70 43.32
N ASP A 591 -1.87 -3.78 44.63
CA ASP A 591 -1.06 -3.09 45.65
C ASP A 591 0.28 -3.77 46.02
N SER A 592 0.46 -5.02 45.60
CA SER A 592 1.64 -5.79 45.97
C SER A 592 2.84 -5.39 45.12
N ALA A 593 3.80 -4.66 45.70
CA ALA A 593 5.04 -4.26 45.03
C ALA A 593 5.81 -5.46 44.41
N LYS A 594 5.70 -6.65 45.03
CA LYS A 594 6.30 -7.89 44.50
C LYS A 594 5.57 -8.41 43.26
N GLU A 595 4.26 -8.24 43.21
CA GLU A 595 3.39 -8.64 42.11
C GLU A 595 3.49 -7.66 40.94
N GLN A 596 3.47 -6.35 41.22
CA GLN A 596 3.77 -5.28 40.25
C GLN A 596 5.14 -5.48 39.59
N LYS A 597 6.19 -5.72 40.38
CA LYS A 597 7.54 -6.01 39.87
C LYS A 597 7.55 -7.22 38.93
N ARG A 598 6.72 -8.22 39.20
CA ARG A 598 6.62 -9.43 38.37
C ARG A 598 5.88 -9.14 37.06
N ILE A 599 4.80 -8.36 37.11
CA ILE A 599 4.04 -7.95 35.92
C ILE A 599 4.90 -7.07 35.00
N ARG A 600 5.62 -6.08 35.55
CA ARG A 600 6.60 -5.27 34.81
C ARG A 600 7.64 -6.14 34.10
N SER A 601 8.14 -7.17 34.77
CA SER A 601 9.07 -8.13 34.16
C SER A 601 8.44 -8.96 33.03
N CYS A 602 7.17 -9.31 33.12
CA CYS A 602 6.45 -10.00 32.04
C CYS A 602 6.20 -9.06 30.85
N PHE A 603 5.84 -7.81 31.09
CA PHE A 603 5.65 -6.81 30.03
C PHE A 603 6.96 -6.48 29.31
N ALA A 604 8.04 -6.27 30.06
CA ALA A 604 9.41 -6.17 29.53
C ALA A 604 9.78 -7.40 28.68
N LYS A 605 9.43 -8.61 29.12
CA LYS A 605 9.68 -9.84 28.37
C LYS A 605 8.85 -9.91 27.09
N GLY A 606 7.60 -9.50 27.13
CA GLY A 606 6.74 -9.38 25.95
C GLY A 606 7.30 -8.37 24.94
N LEU A 607 7.81 -7.24 25.44
CA LEU A 607 8.50 -6.23 24.64
C LEU A 607 9.75 -6.82 23.97
N GLU A 608 10.60 -7.53 24.71
CA GLU A 608 11.74 -8.26 24.14
C GLU A 608 11.30 -9.20 23.01
N VAL A 609 10.23 -9.95 23.21
CA VAL A 609 9.70 -10.90 22.21
C VAL A 609 9.17 -10.16 20.98
N TYR A 610 8.41 -9.07 21.16
CA TYR A 610 7.90 -8.21 20.08
C TYR A 610 9.05 -7.64 19.24
N TYR A 611 10.04 -7.03 19.89
CA TYR A 611 11.18 -6.41 19.25
C TYR A 611 12.10 -7.46 18.60
N GLU A 612 12.32 -8.61 19.26
CA GLU A 612 13.02 -9.75 18.65
C GLU A 612 12.29 -10.29 17.43
N HIS A 613 10.96 -10.29 17.43
CA HIS A 613 10.14 -10.78 16.32
C HIS A 613 10.14 -9.81 15.13
N ILE A 614 10.01 -8.50 15.38
CA ILE A 614 9.94 -7.48 14.31
C ILE A 614 11.33 -7.16 13.75
N TYR A 615 12.34 -7.03 14.61
CA TYR A 615 13.65 -6.49 14.21
C TYR A 615 14.78 -7.53 14.27
N GLY A 616 14.55 -8.71 14.87
CA GLY A 616 15.48 -9.84 14.79
C GLY A 616 16.82 -9.64 15.51
N TYR A 617 16.81 -9.09 16.73
CA TYR A 617 18.03 -8.61 17.41
C TYR A 617 19.12 -9.66 17.69
N HIS A 618 18.79 -10.96 17.68
CA HIS A 618 19.78 -12.05 17.76
C HIS A 618 20.81 -12.02 16.61
N LYS A 619 20.52 -11.32 15.51
CA LYS A 619 21.43 -11.12 14.38
C LYS A 619 22.55 -10.10 14.66
N TYR A 620 22.41 -9.27 15.70
CA TYR A 620 23.34 -8.20 16.06
C TYR A 620 24.19 -8.48 17.31
N GLY A 621 24.11 -9.69 17.90
CA GLY A 621 25.05 -10.18 18.91
C GLY A 621 24.91 -9.60 20.34
N ARG A 622 24.04 -8.61 20.57
CA ARG A 622 23.68 -8.11 21.92
C ARG A 622 22.16 -7.95 22.06
N LYS A 623 21.63 -8.23 23.26
CA LYS A 623 20.24 -7.93 23.61
C LYS A 623 20.11 -6.43 23.92
N PRO A 624 19.06 -5.75 23.45
CA PRO A 624 18.82 -4.36 23.81
C PRO A 624 18.40 -4.28 25.29
N GLU A 625 19.25 -3.73 26.15
CA GLU A 625 18.89 -3.42 27.55
C GLU A 625 18.28 -2.01 27.69
N PHE A 626 18.60 -1.09 26.78
CA PHE A 626 18.42 0.35 27.03
C PHE A 626 17.06 0.95 26.64
N LEU A 627 16.19 0.23 25.93
CA LEU A 627 14.89 0.78 25.49
C LEU A 627 13.68 0.21 26.25
N ILE A 628 13.87 -0.80 27.10
CA ILE A 628 12.72 -1.53 27.66
C ILE A 628 11.97 -0.71 28.72
N ASN A 629 12.69 0.02 29.59
CA ASN A 629 12.05 0.79 30.65
C ASN A 629 11.36 2.07 30.13
N GLU A 630 11.98 2.74 29.17
CA GLU A 630 11.45 3.98 28.56
C GLU A 630 10.24 3.70 27.67
N ARG A 631 10.27 2.56 26.98
CA ARG A 631 9.17 2.18 26.11
C ARG A 631 8.04 1.48 26.82
N MET A 632 8.20 0.98 28.06
CA MET A 632 7.10 0.31 28.80
C MET A 632 5.79 1.12 28.90
N GLY A 633 5.85 2.43 28.64
CA GLY A 633 4.71 3.33 28.57
C GLY A 633 4.06 3.48 27.20
N GLU A 634 4.33 2.62 26.21
CA GLU A 634 3.66 2.69 24.90
C GLU A 634 2.50 1.66 24.80
N PRO A 635 1.34 2.02 24.20
CA PRO A 635 0.11 1.21 24.25
C PRO A 635 0.18 -0.13 23.49
N TYR A 636 1.04 -0.27 22.48
CA TYR A 636 1.18 -1.50 21.66
C TYR A 636 1.84 -2.69 22.38
N ILE A 637 2.30 -2.49 23.61
CA ILE A 637 3.09 -3.46 24.41
C ILE A 637 2.20 -4.52 25.04
N PHE A 638 0.91 -4.24 25.15
CA PHE A 638 -0.02 -5.00 25.96
C PHE A 638 -0.21 -6.43 25.47
N GLY A 639 -0.31 -6.68 24.15
CA GLY A 639 -0.59 -8.02 23.61
C GLY A 639 0.47 -9.08 23.99
N PHE A 640 1.74 -8.82 23.67
CA PHE A 640 2.84 -9.75 23.98
C PHE A 640 3.17 -9.80 25.48
N GLY A 641 3.12 -8.65 26.17
CA GLY A 641 3.33 -8.60 27.62
C GLY A 641 2.29 -9.43 28.37
N MET A 642 1.04 -9.41 27.91
CA MET A 642 -0.06 -10.17 28.50
C MET A 642 0.06 -11.66 28.33
N VAL A 643 0.52 -12.13 27.17
CA VAL A 643 0.81 -13.55 26.95
C VAL A 643 1.82 -14.05 28.01
N GLU A 644 2.85 -13.26 28.32
CA GLU A 644 3.84 -13.60 29.34
C GLU A 644 3.29 -13.52 30.78
N VAL A 645 2.34 -12.62 31.06
CA VAL A 645 1.61 -12.57 32.34
C VAL A 645 0.77 -13.83 32.56
N LEU A 646 0.03 -14.27 31.54
CA LEU A 646 -0.80 -15.46 31.61
C LEU A 646 0.03 -16.74 31.79
N ARG A 647 1.17 -16.82 31.10
CA ARG A 647 2.11 -17.94 31.17
C ARG A 647 2.93 -17.98 32.47
N ALA A 648 2.90 -16.92 33.28
CA ALA A 648 3.61 -16.89 34.55
C ALA A 648 3.05 -17.96 35.53
N LYS A 649 3.84 -19.01 35.76
CA LYS A 649 3.45 -20.16 36.60
C LYS A 649 3.34 -19.86 38.10
N ARG A 650 4.00 -18.81 38.60
CA ARG A 650 4.02 -18.40 40.02
C ARG A 650 4.24 -16.90 40.17
N GLY A 651 3.67 -16.31 41.22
CA GLY A 651 3.97 -14.93 41.66
C GLY A 651 3.00 -13.85 41.16
N ILE A 652 1.99 -14.21 40.36
CA ILE A 652 0.86 -13.35 39.98
C ILE A 652 -0.42 -14.15 40.31
N LYS A 653 -1.35 -13.55 41.05
CA LYS A 653 -2.61 -14.19 41.45
C LYS A 653 -3.52 -14.38 40.24
N GLU A 654 -4.31 -15.44 40.23
CA GLU A 654 -5.28 -15.70 39.15
C GLU A 654 -6.34 -14.60 39.03
N THR A 655 -6.77 -14.01 40.15
CA THR A 655 -7.67 -12.84 40.14
C THR A 655 -7.05 -11.64 39.43
N THR A 656 -5.74 -11.44 39.57
CA THR A 656 -5.00 -10.37 38.92
C THR A 656 -4.83 -10.64 37.43
N LYS A 657 -4.51 -11.88 37.03
CA LYS A 657 -4.47 -12.27 35.61
C LYS A 657 -5.80 -12.05 34.90
N LEU A 658 -6.91 -12.41 35.55
CA LEU A 658 -8.27 -12.19 35.04
C LEU A 658 -8.60 -10.71 34.87
N ALA A 659 -8.29 -9.88 35.87
CA ALA A 659 -8.51 -8.44 35.81
C ALA A 659 -7.75 -7.79 34.65
N ILE A 660 -6.49 -8.19 34.43
CA ILE A 660 -5.71 -7.63 33.32
C ILE A 660 -6.23 -8.12 31.96
N CYS A 661 -6.67 -9.38 31.84
CA CYS A 661 -7.33 -9.87 30.62
C CYS A 661 -8.58 -9.06 30.26
N GLN A 662 -9.42 -8.77 31.26
CA GLN A 662 -10.64 -7.98 31.07
C GLN A 662 -10.29 -6.56 30.64
N TYR A 663 -9.33 -5.92 31.31
CA TYR A 663 -8.80 -4.62 30.93
C TYR A 663 -8.28 -4.61 29.49
N THR A 664 -7.51 -5.64 29.09
CA THR A 664 -6.99 -5.80 27.72
C THR A 664 -8.13 -5.81 26.70
N LEU A 665 -9.13 -6.66 26.91
CA LEU A 665 -10.27 -6.81 25.99
C LEU A 665 -11.13 -5.56 25.90
N GLN A 666 -11.11 -4.71 26.92
CA GLN A 666 -11.84 -3.44 26.96
C GLN A 666 -11.05 -2.28 26.34
N THR A 667 -9.73 -2.38 26.22
CA THR A 667 -8.83 -1.32 25.71
C THR A 667 -8.37 -1.52 24.27
N ILE A 668 -8.68 -2.67 23.65
CA ILE A 668 -8.36 -2.94 22.24
C ILE A 668 -9.21 -2.04 21.32
N VAL A 669 -8.53 -1.21 20.53
CA VAL A 669 -9.12 -0.39 19.44
C VAL A 669 -8.88 -1.12 18.10
N PRO A 670 -9.92 -1.66 17.44
CA PRO A 670 -9.75 -2.48 16.23
C PRO A 670 -9.35 -1.71 14.95
N GLU A 671 -9.44 -0.38 14.97
CA GLU A 671 -9.35 0.50 13.78
C GLU A 671 -8.03 1.28 13.68
N GLU A 672 -7.22 1.34 14.74
CA GLU A 672 -5.83 1.81 14.63
C GLU A 672 -4.97 0.75 13.93
N GLU A 673 -3.94 1.20 13.21
CA GLU A 673 -3.13 0.48 12.20
C GLU A 673 -2.43 -0.83 12.62
N TYR A 674 -2.77 -1.42 13.76
CA TYR A 674 -2.00 -2.49 14.41
C TYR A 674 -2.72 -3.83 14.61
N GLY A 675 -3.85 -4.06 13.92
CA GLY A 675 -4.41 -5.40 13.70
C GLY A 675 -4.86 -6.16 14.95
N ILE A 676 -5.19 -7.44 14.79
CA ILE A 676 -5.66 -8.32 15.87
C ILE A 676 -4.61 -8.34 17.01
N PRO A 677 -5.01 -8.20 18.29
CA PRO A 677 -4.09 -8.27 19.41
C PRO A 677 -3.27 -9.56 19.33
N HIS A 678 -1.94 -9.41 19.26
CA HIS A 678 -1.05 -10.56 19.29
C HIS A 678 -1.30 -11.36 20.58
N GLY A 679 -1.74 -12.61 20.44
CA GLY A 679 -2.15 -13.43 21.58
C GLY A 679 -3.66 -13.46 21.88
N LEU A 680 -4.54 -12.92 21.04
CA LEU A 680 -5.99 -12.97 21.24
C LEU A 680 -6.51 -14.39 21.50
N ILE A 681 -6.03 -15.39 20.75
CA ILE A 681 -6.39 -16.80 20.96
C ILE A 681 -5.94 -17.30 22.35
N VAL A 682 -4.80 -16.81 22.85
CA VAL A 682 -4.30 -17.14 24.19
C VAL A 682 -5.21 -16.53 25.26
N LEU A 683 -5.65 -15.29 25.07
CA LEU A 683 -6.58 -14.59 25.97
C LEU A 683 -7.94 -15.29 26.03
N LEU A 684 -8.55 -15.57 24.87
CA LEU A 684 -9.83 -16.26 24.77
C LEU A 684 -9.74 -17.68 25.35
N SER A 685 -8.67 -18.42 25.03
CA SER A 685 -8.41 -19.75 25.60
C SER A 685 -8.28 -19.70 27.12
N TYR A 686 -7.58 -18.72 27.66
CA TYR A 686 -7.42 -18.58 29.11
C TYR A 686 -8.76 -18.26 29.81
N LEU A 687 -9.57 -17.36 29.25
CA LEU A 687 -10.90 -17.06 29.79
C LEU A 687 -11.86 -18.26 29.66
N ALA A 688 -11.79 -18.98 28.55
CA ALA A 688 -12.52 -20.21 28.32
C ALA A 688 -12.18 -21.26 29.39
N HIS A 689 -10.89 -21.49 29.64
CA HIS A 689 -10.41 -22.47 30.62
C HIS A 689 -10.75 -22.10 32.07
N THR A 690 -10.76 -20.81 32.39
CA THR A 690 -11.09 -20.31 33.73
C THR A 690 -12.59 -20.17 33.98
N GLY A 691 -13.42 -20.40 32.96
CA GLY A 691 -14.88 -20.32 33.04
C GLY A 691 -15.44 -18.89 32.99
N TYR A 692 -14.63 -17.91 32.59
CA TYR A 692 -14.98 -16.49 32.54
C TYR A 692 -15.09 -15.94 31.10
N LEU A 693 -15.29 -16.81 30.10
CA LEU A 693 -15.62 -16.39 28.74
C LEU A 693 -17.13 -16.53 28.49
N PRO A 694 -17.90 -15.42 28.50
CA PRO A 694 -19.29 -15.45 28.09
C PRO A 694 -19.45 -15.72 26.60
N LEU A 695 -20.53 -16.41 26.22
CA LEU A 695 -20.78 -16.82 24.83
C LEU A 695 -21.03 -15.64 23.89
N ASP A 696 -21.71 -14.61 24.39
CA ASP A 696 -21.93 -13.32 23.73
C ASP A 696 -20.63 -12.52 23.53
N VAL A 697 -19.73 -12.53 24.52
CA VAL A 697 -18.40 -11.92 24.39
C VAL A 697 -17.55 -12.65 23.35
N PHE A 698 -17.53 -13.99 23.36
CA PHE A 698 -16.86 -14.78 22.33
C PHE A 698 -17.39 -14.44 20.93
N ARG A 699 -18.71 -14.40 20.75
CA ARG A 699 -19.35 -14.03 19.47
C ARG A 699 -18.95 -12.62 19.02
N ALA A 700 -19.02 -11.64 19.92
CA ALA A 700 -18.70 -10.25 19.61
C ALA A 700 -17.23 -10.10 19.14
N VAL A 701 -16.29 -10.70 19.88
CA VAL A 701 -14.86 -10.65 19.56
C VAL A 701 -14.58 -11.35 18.22
N MET A 702 -15.16 -12.53 17.99
CA MET A 702 -14.94 -13.29 16.76
C MET A 702 -15.67 -12.70 15.52
N GLN A 703 -16.67 -11.84 15.71
CA GLN A 703 -17.37 -11.13 14.62
C GLN A 703 -16.59 -9.93 14.08
N VAL A 704 -15.88 -9.21 14.97
CA VAL A 704 -15.19 -7.95 14.62
C VAL A 704 -13.75 -8.23 14.14
N THR A 705 -13.17 -9.36 14.52
CA THR A 705 -11.82 -9.73 14.10
C THR A 705 -11.84 -10.25 12.66
N ASN A 706 -11.43 -9.41 11.71
CA ASN A 706 -11.25 -9.82 10.31
C ASN A 706 -10.03 -10.74 10.18
N LEU A 707 -10.21 -12.01 10.55
CA LEU A 707 -9.17 -13.02 10.62
C LEU A 707 -8.84 -13.62 9.24
N LEU A 708 -8.72 -12.81 8.19
CA LEU A 708 -8.35 -13.33 6.87
C LEU A 708 -6.88 -13.76 6.87
N ARG A 709 -6.67 -15.07 6.72
CA ARG A 709 -5.44 -15.81 6.36
C ARG A 709 -4.14 -15.13 6.82
N HIS A 710 -3.53 -15.66 7.90
CA HIS A 710 -2.06 -15.69 8.21
C HIS A 710 -1.66 -15.42 9.69
N TRP A 711 -2.59 -15.47 10.65
CA TRP A 711 -2.34 -14.85 11.97
C TRP A 711 -2.28 -15.80 13.18
N ILE A 712 -2.42 -17.13 13.01
CA ILE A 712 -2.14 -18.09 14.09
C ILE A 712 -0.76 -18.72 13.92
N TRP A 713 0.15 -18.41 14.85
CA TRP A 713 1.51 -18.95 14.85
C TRP A 713 1.60 -20.36 15.45
N PRO A 714 2.66 -21.12 15.13
CA PRO A 714 2.85 -22.47 15.66
C PRO A 714 2.82 -22.63 17.18
N TRP A 715 3.15 -21.57 17.91
CA TRP A 715 3.17 -21.59 19.37
C TRP A 715 1.79 -21.37 20.02
N GLN A 716 0.74 -21.07 19.25
CA GLN A 716 -0.63 -20.82 19.72
C GLN A 716 -1.59 -22.01 19.51
N ILE A 717 -1.08 -23.13 18.98
CA ILE A 717 -1.90 -24.30 18.60
C ILE A 717 -2.60 -24.90 19.81
N GLU A 718 -1.90 -25.01 20.94
CA GLU A 718 -2.43 -25.63 22.16
C GLU A 718 -3.58 -24.80 22.73
N GLU A 719 -3.44 -23.47 22.73
CA GLU A 719 -4.48 -22.53 23.15
C GLU A 719 -5.68 -22.55 22.19
N ALA A 720 -5.45 -22.69 20.88
CA ALA A 720 -6.55 -22.83 19.93
C ALA A 720 -7.33 -24.14 20.10
N ILE A 721 -6.64 -25.24 20.43
CA ILE A 721 -7.27 -26.52 20.77
C ILE A 721 -8.14 -26.36 22.02
N GLN A 722 -7.62 -25.74 23.08
CA GLN A 722 -8.36 -25.50 24.33
C GLN A 722 -9.61 -24.63 24.12
N LEU A 723 -9.49 -23.56 23.33
CA LEU A 723 -10.63 -22.71 22.97
C LEU A 723 -11.68 -23.48 22.17
N SER A 724 -11.23 -24.38 21.29
CA SER A 724 -12.13 -25.23 20.50
C SER A 724 -12.86 -26.25 21.37
N ASP A 725 -12.18 -26.87 22.34
CA ASP A 725 -12.79 -27.81 23.29
C ASP A 725 -13.86 -27.11 24.14
N TRP A 726 -13.57 -25.90 24.60
CA TRP A 726 -14.56 -25.06 25.28
C TRP A 726 -15.77 -24.78 24.40
N LEU A 727 -15.56 -24.42 23.12
CA LEU A 727 -16.63 -24.15 22.16
C LEU A 727 -17.49 -25.40 21.90
N ILE A 728 -16.87 -26.58 21.78
CA ILE A 728 -17.55 -27.87 21.63
C ILE A 728 -18.45 -28.15 22.83
N ALA A 729 -17.99 -27.84 24.04
CA ALA A 729 -18.71 -28.05 25.29
C ALA A 729 -19.91 -27.09 25.53
N GLN A 730 -20.10 -26.05 24.72
CA GLN A 730 -21.21 -25.10 24.91
C GLN A 730 -22.56 -25.69 24.48
N ASN A 731 -23.34 -26.19 25.44
CA ASN A 731 -24.64 -26.82 25.20
C ASN A 731 -25.75 -25.83 24.79
N GLU A 732 -25.59 -24.55 25.11
CA GLU A 732 -26.54 -23.48 24.77
C GLU A 732 -26.36 -22.96 23.34
N MET A 733 -25.29 -23.35 22.65
CA MET A 733 -25.00 -22.96 21.27
C MET A 733 -25.65 -23.94 20.27
N PRO A 734 -26.50 -23.47 19.34
CA PRO A 734 -27.08 -24.31 18.30
C PRO A 734 -26.01 -25.06 17.47
N PRO A 735 -26.26 -26.32 17.05
CA PRO A 735 -25.30 -27.12 16.31
C PRO A 735 -24.71 -26.46 15.06
N GLN A 736 -25.54 -25.73 14.29
CA GLN A 736 -25.10 -25.03 13.08
C GLN A 736 -24.20 -23.83 13.38
N GLU A 737 -24.44 -23.14 14.50
CA GLU A 737 -23.61 -22.03 14.94
C GLU A 737 -22.25 -22.52 15.45
N LYS A 738 -22.26 -23.64 16.18
CA LYS A 738 -21.04 -24.31 16.66
C LYS A 738 -20.14 -24.75 15.49
N LEU A 739 -20.74 -25.30 14.43
CA LEU A 739 -20.04 -25.66 13.21
C LEU A 739 -19.39 -24.45 12.53
N PHE A 740 -20.13 -23.34 12.45
CA PHE A 740 -19.63 -22.09 11.86
C PHE A 740 -18.37 -21.58 12.58
N TRP A 741 -18.38 -21.53 13.92
CA TRP A 741 -17.24 -21.03 14.69
C TRP A 741 -16.04 -21.98 14.67
N LEU A 742 -16.27 -23.31 14.71
CA LEU A 742 -15.20 -24.29 14.53
C LEU A 742 -14.57 -24.18 13.13
N TRP A 743 -15.37 -24.03 12.08
CA TRP A 743 -14.85 -23.79 10.74
C TRP A 743 -14.10 -22.46 10.63
N HIS A 744 -14.63 -21.39 11.24
CA HIS A 744 -14.00 -20.07 11.24
C HIS A 744 -12.63 -20.08 11.94
N LEU A 745 -12.50 -20.81 13.05
CA LEU A 745 -11.21 -21.09 13.70
C LEU A 745 -10.30 -21.95 12.81
N SER A 746 -10.85 -22.90 12.04
CA SER A 746 -10.08 -23.79 11.15
C SER A 746 -9.41 -23.06 9.98
N MET A 747 -10.09 -22.05 9.42
CA MET A 747 -9.60 -21.22 8.31
C MET A 747 -8.39 -20.35 8.67
N GLN A 748 -8.11 -20.23 9.97
CA GLN A 748 -6.95 -19.51 10.49
C GLN A 748 -5.66 -20.30 10.39
N PHE A 749 -5.77 -21.62 10.35
CA PHE A 749 -4.62 -22.49 10.12
C PHE A 749 -4.45 -22.67 8.62
N ASP A 750 -3.24 -22.44 8.11
CA ASP A 750 -2.95 -22.74 6.71
C ASP A 750 -3.36 -24.21 6.42
N PRO A 751 -4.36 -24.45 5.53
CA PRO A 751 -4.89 -25.78 5.29
C PRO A 751 -3.86 -26.74 4.68
N ILE A 752 -2.72 -26.22 4.19
CA ILE A 752 -1.63 -26.97 3.57
C ILE A 752 -0.55 -27.38 4.60
N VAL A 753 -0.51 -26.75 5.78
CA VAL A 753 0.56 -26.95 6.78
C VAL A 753 0.21 -28.05 7.80
N HIS A 754 1.23 -28.74 8.33
CA HIS A 754 1.14 -29.80 9.35
C HIS A 754 0.37 -29.40 10.62
N LEU A 755 0.19 -28.09 10.86
CA LEU A 755 -0.47 -27.50 12.02
C LEU A 755 -2.01 -27.58 11.96
N GLY A 756 -2.65 -27.17 10.85
CA GLY A 756 -4.11 -27.22 10.72
C GLY A 756 -4.65 -28.65 10.81
N LYS A 757 -3.88 -29.62 10.31
CA LYS A 757 -4.18 -31.06 10.47
C LYS A 757 -4.23 -31.50 11.93
N LYS A 758 -3.39 -30.97 12.82
CA LYS A 758 -3.40 -31.35 14.25
C LYS A 758 -4.68 -30.89 14.95
N VAL A 759 -5.11 -29.66 14.69
CA VAL A 759 -6.33 -29.08 15.28
C VAL A 759 -7.58 -29.76 14.74
N VAL A 760 -7.66 -29.96 13.42
CA VAL A 760 -8.79 -30.67 12.79
C VAL A 760 -8.86 -32.12 13.25
N ASN A 761 -7.74 -32.86 13.29
CA ASN A 761 -7.73 -34.24 13.79
C ASN A 761 -8.19 -34.32 15.25
N HIS A 762 -7.77 -33.37 16.10
CA HIS A 762 -8.24 -33.28 17.48
C HIS A 762 -9.77 -33.17 17.56
N TRP A 763 -10.41 -32.35 16.73
CA TRP A 763 -11.87 -32.25 16.70
C TRP A 763 -12.57 -33.53 16.21
N LEU A 764 -11.99 -34.22 15.22
CA LEU A 764 -12.53 -35.48 14.70
C LEU A 764 -12.48 -36.60 15.75
N ASP A 765 -11.44 -36.60 16.57
CA ASP A 765 -11.27 -37.54 17.67
C ASP A 765 -12.02 -37.12 18.95
N HIS A 766 -12.52 -35.88 19.04
CA HIS A 766 -13.21 -35.35 20.22
C HIS A 766 -14.54 -36.08 20.48
N PRO A 767 -14.76 -36.67 21.67
CA PRO A 767 -15.92 -37.55 21.93
C PRO A 767 -17.27 -36.83 21.93
N ASP A 768 -17.29 -35.55 22.32
CA ASP A 768 -18.53 -34.78 22.49
C ASP A 768 -19.00 -34.03 21.22
N LEU A 769 -18.24 -34.11 20.11
CA LEU A 769 -18.67 -33.52 18.84
C LEU A 769 -19.58 -34.50 18.09
N ALA A 770 -20.82 -34.10 17.80
CA ALA A 770 -21.81 -34.96 17.16
C ALA A 770 -21.35 -35.52 15.81
N ALA A 771 -21.73 -36.76 15.49
CA ALA A 771 -21.28 -37.46 14.28
C ALA A 771 -21.64 -36.73 12.97
N ASP A 772 -22.80 -36.06 12.93
CA ASP A 772 -23.23 -35.29 11.77
C ASP A 772 -22.40 -34.00 11.61
N LEU A 773 -22.05 -33.33 12.70
CA LEU A 773 -21.15 -32.16 12.68
C LEU A 773 -19.73 -32.54 12.26
N LYS A 774 -19.21 -33.68 12.72
CA LYS A 774 -17.91 -34.21 12.26
C LYS A 774 -17.93 -34.45 10.75
N LYS A 775 -19.01 -35.01 10.22
CA LYS A 775 -19.17 -35.28 8.80
C LYS A 775 -19.23 -33.99 7.97
N GLU A 776 -19.97 -32.99 8.43
CA GLU A 776 -20.07 -31.68 7.77
C GLU A 776 -18.74 -30.90 7.81
N LEU A 777 -18.03 -30.93 8.93
CA LEU A 777 -16.71 -30.29 9.08
C LEU A 777 -15.66 -30.94 8.17
N VAL A 778 -15.65 -32.27 8.06
CA VAL A 778 -14.79 -33.00 7.11
C VAL A 778 -15.17 -32.70 5.66
N GLN A 779 -16.45 -32.64 5.34
CA GLN A 779 -16.90 -32.34 3.98
C GLN A 779 -16.53 -30.91 3.58
N GLY A 780 -16.75 -29.92 4.44
CA GLY A 780 -16.33 -28.53 4.20
C GLY A 780 -14.81 -28.38 4.08
N TRP A 781 -14.05 -29.01 4.99
CA TRP A 781 -12.59 -28.99 4.95
C TRP A 781 -12.02 -29.71 3.72
N LEU A 782 -12.55 -30.88 3.35
CA LEU A 782 -12.14 -31.63 2.16
C LEU A 782 -12.53 -30.92 0.85
N ASP A 783 -13.68 -30.24 0.81
CA ASP A 783 -14.13 -29.49 -0.35
C ASP A 783 -13.25 -28.25 -0.59
N GLU A 784 -12.81 -27.55 0.47
CA GLU A 784 -11.83 -26.46 0.37
C GLU A 784 -10.39 -26.93 0.07
N VAL A 785 -9.95 -28.05 0.65
CA VAL A 785 -8.65 -28.68 0.31
C VAL A 785 -8.65 -29.20 -1.13
N ARG A 786 -9.80 -29.61 -1.67
CA ARG A 786 -9.97 -30.00 -3.09
C ARG A 786 -10.09 -28.78 -4.02
N THR A 787 -10.46 -27.61 -3.50
CA THR A 787 -10.69 -26.39 -4.27
C THR A 787 -9.87 -25.23 -3.72
N LEU A 788 -8.55 -25.27 -3.95
CA LEU A 788 -7.79 -24.02 -4.14
C LEU A 788 -8.25 -23.33 -5.44
N GLY A 789 -9.51 -22.89 -5.47
CA GLY A 789 -10.16 -22.32 -6.63
C GLY A 789 -11.47 -21.56 -6.36
N THR A 790 -12.38 -22.01 -5.47
CA THR A 790 -13.63 -21.25 -5.23
C THR A 790 -14.35 -21.61 -3.92
N PRO A 791 -14.78 -20.64 -3.10
CA PRO A 791 -15.53 -20.89 -1.86
C PRO A 791 -16.95 -21.44 -2.09
N HIS A 792 -17.57 -21.99 -1.02
CA HIS A 792 -18.98 -22.42 -1.01
C HIS A 792 -19.96 -21.26 -1.36
N ALA A 793 -21.12 -21.58 -1.94
CA ALA A 793 -22.06 -20.57 -2.47
C ALA A 793 -22.53 -19.55 -1.40
N ALA A 794 -22.89 -20.01 -0.19
CA ALA A 794 -23.26 -19.10 0.91
C ALA A 794 -22.15 -18.12 1.29
N TRP A 795 -20.87 -18.52 1.17
CA TRP A 795 -19.73 -17.67 1.45
C TRP A 795 -19.45 -16.66 0.32
N ARG A 796 -19.58 -17.11 -0.92
CA ARG A 796 -19.47 -16.21 -2.09
C ARG A 796 -20.55 -15.14 -2.08
N LEU A 797 -21.74 -15.43 -1.55
CA LEU A 797 -22.79 -14.43 -1.34
C LEU A 797 -22.38 -13.36 -0.33
N VAL A 798 -21.84 -13.77 0.82
CA VAL A 798 -21.38 -12.82 1.86
C VAL A 798 -20.24 -11.94 1.35
N MET A 799 -19.25 -12.51 0.66
CA MET A 799 -18.14 -11.77 0.05
C MET A 799 -18.59 -10.84 -1.08
N ALA A 800 -19.55 -11.29 -1.89
CA ALA A 800 -20.16 -10.50 -2.94
C ALA A 800 -20.97 -9.32 -2.39
N GLN A 801 -21.58 -9.48 -1.21
CA GLN A 801 -22.26 -8.40 -0.49
C GLN A 801 -21.26 -7.36 0.04
N THR A 802 -20.14 -7.79 0.62
CA THR A 802 -19.11 -6.88 1.16
C THR A 802 -18.35 -6.12 0.07
N THR A 803 -18.22 -6.70 -1.13
CA THR A 803 -17.50 -6.11 -2.26
C THR A 803 -18.41 -5.42 -3.28
N GLY A 804 -19.73 -5.47 -3.08
CA GLY A 804 -20.72 -4.97 -4.03
C GLY A 804 -20.78 -5.76 -5.34
N ASP A 805 -20.25 -6.99 -5.40
CA ASP A 805 -20.25 -7.85 -6.58
C ASP A 805 -21.62 -8.51 -6.79
N LEU A 806 -22.55 -7.73 -7.36
CA LEU A 806 -23.92 -8.17 -7.66
C LEU A 806 -23.99 -9.41 -8.57
N VAL A 807 -22.93 -9.68 -9.36
CA VAL A 807 -22.88 -10.82 -10.29
C VAL A 807 -22.56 -12.10 -9.52
N GLU A 808 -21.59 -12.04 -8.60
CA GLU A 808 -21.25 -13.19 -7.76
C GLU A 808 -22.32 -13.47 -6.69
N ALA A 809 -22.99 -12.44 -6.14
CA ALA A 809 -24.12 -12.59 -5.22
C ALA A 809 -25.30 -13.31 -5.88
N GLU A 810 -25.62 -12.96 -7.13
CA GLU A 810 -26.68 -13.63 -7.90
C GLU A 810 -26.34 -15.11 -8.14
N LYS A 811 -25.12 -15.38 -8.58
CA LYS A 811 -24.65 -16.73 -8.87
C LYS A 811 -24.66 -17.61 -7.61
N ALA A 812 -24.20 -17.07 -6.48
CA ALA A 812 -24.24 -17.72 -5.19
C ALA A 812 -25.67 -18.04 -4.71
N LEU A 813 -26.61 -17.10 -4.84
CA LEU A 813 -28.02 -17.33 -4.47
C LEU A 813 -28.71 -18.36 -5.37
N GLN A 814 -28.37 -18.40 -6.66
CA GLN A 814 -28.89 -19.40 -7.59
C GLN A 814 -28.42 -20.82 -7.23
N GLU A 815 -27.16 -20.96 -6.83
CA GLU A 815 -26.60 -22.23 -6.36
C GLU A 815 -27.22 -22.71 -5.04
N LEU A 816 -27.70 -21.79 -4.19
CA LEU A 816 -28.45 -22.07 -2.96
C LEU A 816 -29.94 -22.38 -3.19
N GLY A 817 -30.42 -22.31 -4.44
CA GLY A 817 -31.82 -22.63 -4.79
C GLY A 817 -32.84 -21.53 -4.45
N VAL A 818 -32.41 -20.29 -4.22
CA VAL A 818 -33.28 -19.15 -3.89
C VAL A 818 -34.11 -18.72 -5.12
N SER A 819 -35.35 -18.26 -4.91
CA SER A 819 -36.23 -17.95 -6.04
C SER A 819 -35.80 -16.69 -6.79
N ARG A 820 -36.11 -16.61 -8.09
CA ARG A 820 -35.77 -15.46 -8.94
C ARG A 820 -36.34 -14.12 -8.46
N LYS A 821 -37.46 -14.14 -7.70
CA LYS A 821 -38.07 -12.93 -7.16
C LYS A 821 -37.24 -12.40 -5.98
N GLU A 822 -36.86 -13.29 -5.07
CA GLU A 822 -36.04 -12.98 -3.88
C GLU A 822 -34.62 -12.58 -4.27
N ILE A 823 -34.02 -13.22 -5.29
CA ILE A 823 -32.71 -12.83 -5.83
C ILE A 823 -32.72 -11.39 -6.34
N LYS A 824 -33.80 -10.97 -7.01
CA LYS A 824 -33.93 -9.62 -7.55
C LYS A 824 -34.06 -8.57 -6.43
N GLU A 825 -34.71 -8.93 -5.33
CA GLU A 825 -34.86 -8.08 -4.14
C GLU A 825 -33.54 -7.96 -3.38
N VAL A 826 -32.79 -9.04 -3.19
CA VAL A 826 -31.47 -9.04 -2.55
C VAL A 826 -30.44 -8.24 -3.36
N LYS A 827 -30.42 -8.36 -4.69
CA LYS A 827 -29.52 -7.57 -5.54
C LYS A 827 -29.79 -6.07 -5.46
N ALA A 828 -31.06 -5.66 -5.40
CA ALA A 828 -31.42 -4.24 -5.29
C ALA A 828 -30.92 -3.63 -3.97
N ILE A 829 -30.92 -4.42 -2.89
CA ILE A 829 -30.41 -4.01 -1.57
C ILE A 829 -28.88 -3.84 -1.60
N ILE A 830 -28.15 -4.80 -2.16
CA ILE A 830 -26.68 -4.73 -2.29
C ILE A 830 -26.26 -3.53 -3.18
N GLU A 831 -27.03 -3.26 -4.23
CA GLU A 831 -26.81 -2.14 -5.15
C GLU A 831 -27.12 -0.77 -4.50
N GLU A 832 -28.04 -0.73 -3.53
CA GLU A 832 -28.37 0.47 -2.75
C GLU A 832 -27.37 0.72 -1.60
N GLU A 833 -26.86 -0.34 -0.96
CA GLU A 833 -25.85 -0.27 0.11
C GLU A 833 -24.45 0.06 -0.42
N ALA A 834 -24.03 -0.49 -1.57
CA ALA A 834 -22.76 -0.16 -2.21
C ALA A 834 -22.66 1.31 -2.69
N ASN A 835 -23.80 2.02 -2.80
CA ASN A 835 -23.87 3.44 -3.16
C ASN A 835 -23.84 4.40 -1.95
N ARG A 836 -23.85 3.89 -0.70
CA ARG A 836 -23.62 4.69 0.51
C ARG A 836 -22.15 4.57 0.91
N ASP A 837 -21.48 5.71 0.95
CA ASP A 837 -20.06 5.93 1.27
C ASP A 837 -19.74 5.56 2.74
N VAL A 838 -19.61 4.25 3.02
CA VAL A 838 -19.49 3.69 4.38
C VAL A 838 -18.03 3.58 4.87
N LEU A 839 -17.04 3.67 3.98
CA LEU A 839 -15.61 3.52 4.35
C LEU A 839 -14.91 4.83 4.73
N SER A 840 -15.44 6.00 4.35
CA SER A 840 -14.81 7.31 4.58
C SER A 840 -15.12 7.95 5.94
N LYS A 841 -16.03 7.35 6.74
CA LYS A 841 -16.48 7.88 8.05
C LYS A 841 -16.02 7.07 9.26
N LEU A 842 -15.21 6.03 9.06
CA LEU A 842 -14.73 5.10 10.09
C LEU A 842 -13.37 5.50 10.73
N PHE A 843 -12.72 6.59 10.31
CA PHE A 843 -11.30 6.87 10.67
C PHE A 843 -11.01 8.29 11.21
N SER A 844 -11.89 8.94 11.98
CA SER A 844 -11.60 10.31 12.49
C SER A 844 -12.03 10.59 13.94
N HIS A 845 -11.32 10.00 14.92
CA HIS A 845 -11.24 10.35 16.37
C HIS A 845 -11.99 9.39 17.36
N ASP A 846 -11.24 8.81 18.31
CA ASP A 846 -11.61 7.77 19.33
C ASP A 846 -11.23 8.28 20.76
N PRO A 847 -11.74 7.80 21.95
CA PRO A 847 -11.70 6.41 22.42
C PRO A 847 -12.96 5.90 23.21
N LEU A 848 -13.52 4.77 22.77
CA LEU A 848 -14.26 3.78 23.57
C LEU A 848 -15.49 4.23 24.38
N TYR A 849 -16.54 4.74 23.73
CA TYR A 849 -17.94 4.57 24.19
C TYR A 849 -18.92 5.03 23.09
N ASN A 850 -19.11 4.23 22.02
CA ASN A 850 -20.25 4.38 21.09
C ASN A 850 -20.35 3.25 20.04
N PHE A 851 -20.67 2.02 20.46
CA PHE A 851 -21.40 1.13 19.53
C PHE A 851 -22.86 1.63 19.44
N SER A 852 -23.12 2.53 18.49
CA SER A 852 -24.42 3.15 18.19
C SER A 852 -24.27 3.92 16.87
N PRO A 853 -25.19 3.94 15.87
CA PRO A 853 -26.54 3.42 15.73
C PRO A 853 -26.83 2.63 14.42
N GLU A 854 -25.84 2.15 13.64
CA GLU A 854 -26.08 1.75 12.23
C GLU A 854 -25.61 0.35 11.78
N PHE A 855 -24.82 -0.38 12.56
CA PHE A 855 -24.86 -1.86 12.52
C PHE A 855 -26.27 -2.40 12.89
N ARG A 856 -27.15 -1.49 13.34
CA ARG A 856 -28.55 -1.68 13.73
C ARG A 856 -29.53 -1.97 12.59
N TYR A 857 -29.24 -1.76 11.31
CA TYR A 857 -30.27 -2.00 10.28
C TYR A 857 -30.31 -3.45 9.74
N LEU A 858 -29.25 -4.24 9.92
CA LEU A 858 -29.25 -5.69 9.65
C LEU A 858 -28.93 -6.57 10.88
N LEU A 859 -28.63 -5.96 12.03
CA LEU A 859 -28.61 -6.60 13.36
C LEU A 859 -29.37 -5.76 14.41
N THR A 860 -30.54 -5.17 14.12
CA THR A 860 -31.33 -4.59 15.22
C THR A 860 -31.93 -5.72 16.06
N PRO A 861 -31.89 -5.61 17.41
CA PRO A 861 -32.76 -6.39 18.28
C PRO A 861 -34.22 -6.32 17.81
N ASN A 862 -34.64 -5.24 17.15
CA ASN A 862 -35.99 -5.04 16.64
C ASN A 862 -36.43 -6.01 15.53
N TRP A 863 -35.59 -6.40 14.55
CA TRP A 863 -36.02 -7.33 13.48
C TRP A 863 -35.99 -8.79 13.98
N LEU A 864 -34.98 -9.13 14.79
CA LEU A 864 -34.91 -10.42 15.50
C LEU A 864 -36.00 -10.55 16.57
N LYS A 865 -36.37 -9.49 17.30
CA LYS A 865 -37.50 -9.48 18.25
C LYS A 865 -38.85 -9.51 17.54
N ARG A 866 -38.99 -8.86 16.37
CA ARG A 866 -40.21 -8.93 15.55
C ARG A 866 -40.39 -10.33 14.96
N ILE A 867 -39.32 -10.94 14.47
CA ILE A 867 -39.31 -12.36 14.08
C ILE A 867 -39.55 -13.24 15.30
N ALA A 868 -38.93 -12.99 16.46
CA ALA A 868 -39.13 -13.80 17.65
C ALA A 868 -40.57 -13.72 18.17
N VAL A 869 -41.17 -12.53 18.29
CA VAL A 869 -42.57 -12.36 18.72
C VAL A 869 -43.53 -12.99 17.71
N LEU A 870 -43.33 -12.77 16.40
CA LEU A 870 -44.15 -13.41 15.36
C LEU A 870 -43.95 -14.94 15.30
N THR A 871 -42.78 -15.45 15.68
CA THR A 871 -42.45 -16.87 15.68
C THR A 871 -42.97 -17.55 16.95
N LEU A 872 -42.89 -16.91 18.11
CA LEU A 872 -43.43 -17.40 19.39
C LEU A 872 -44.96 -17.51 19.37
N VAL A 873 -45.65 -16.52 18.76
CA VAL A 873 -47.10 -16.59 18.51
C VAL A 873 -47.47 -17.77 17.60
N LYS A 874 -46.63 -18.06 16.60
CA LYS A 874 -46.80 -19.24 15.72
C LYS A 874 -46.47 -20.57 16.41
N LEU A 875 -45.85 -20.53 17.59
CA LEU A 875 -45.52 -21.69 18.42
C LEU A 875 -46.54 -21.91 19.56
N GLY A 876 -47.54 -21.03 19.71
CA GLY A 876 -48.67 -21.19 20.64
C GLY A 876 -48.58 -20.41 21.96
N GLU A 877 -47.64 -19.47 22.08
CA GLU A 877 -47.46 -18.61 23.26
C GLU A 877 -48.37 -17.36 23.22
N ASP A 878 -48.73 -16.80 24.39
CA ASP A 878 -49.61 -15.63 24.50
C ASP A 878 -48.90 -14.35 24.04
N ALA A 879 -49.40 -13.78 22.93
CA ALA A 879 -48.85 -12.59 22.29
C ALA A 879 -48.87 -11.36 23.21
N TRP A 880 -49.83 -11.28 24.12
CA TRP A 880 -50.12 -10.10 24.93
C TRP A 880 -49.19 -9.99 26.14
N GLU A 881 -49.03 -11.07 26.91
CA GLU A 881 -48.14 -11.12 28.07
C GLU A 881 -46.68 -10.88 27.66
N THR A 882 -46.30 -11.41 26.49
CA THR A 882 -44.98 -11.22 25.88
C THR A 882 -44.72 -9.76 25.50
N ALA A 883 -45.72 -9.03 24.97
CA ALA A 883 -45.57 -7.62 24.61
C ALA A 883 -45.47 -6.69 25.84
N VAL A 884 -46.21 -7.00 26.91
CA VAL A 884 -46.20 -6.23 28.17
C VAL A 884 -44.86 -6.36 28.92
N LEU A 885 -44.29 -7.57 28.97
CA LEU A 885 -42.96 -7.82 29.55
C LEU A 885 -41.85 -6.99 28.89
N TYR A 886 -41.95 -6.76 27.58
CA TYR A 886 -41.00 -5.94 26.84
C TYR A 886 -41.17 -4.44 27.10
N LEU A 887 -42.40 -3.96 27.32
CA LEU A 887 -42.72 -2.56 27.59
C LEU A 887 -42.31 -2.11 29.00
N ASP A 888 -42.54 -2.92 30.04
CA ASP A 888 -42.30 -2.52 31.43
C ASP A 888 -40.80 -2.46 31.81
N SER A 889 -39.93 -3.07 30.98
CA SER A 889 -38.46 -3.03 31.14
C SER A 889 -37.79 -1.69 30.79
N THR A 890 -38.56 -0.66 30.36
CA THR A 890 -38.02 0.56 29.70
C THR A 890 -38.33 1.89 30.42
N ARG A 891 -38.50 1.87 31.75
CA ARG A 891 -38.99 3.06 32.47
C ARG A 891 -38.03 4.25 32.63
N ASP A 892 -36.79 4.20 32.19
CA ASP A 892 -35.90 5.38 32.20
C ASP A 892 -35.21 5.60 30.85
N TYR A 893 -35.64 6.67 30.16
CA TYR A 893 -35.12 7.33 28.96
C TYR A 893 -35.10 6.57 27.61
N GLY A 894 -35.74 7.19 26.59
CA GLY A 894 -35.41 7.03 25.16
C GLY A 894 -36.40 6.28 24.25
N ALA A 895 -37.72 6.41 24.45
CA ALA A 895 -38.75 5.64 23.74
C ALA A 895 -39.19 6.24 22.38
N GLU A 896 -38.63 5.74 21.26
CA GLU A 896 -39.23 5.91 19.92
C GLU A 896 -39.43 4.58 19.17
N ALA A 897 -38.50 3.62 19.32
CA ALA A 897 -38.45 2.41 18.50
C ALA A 897 -39.40 1.28 18.97
N ILE A 898 -39.65 1.18 20.28
CA ILE A 898 -40.62 0.22 20.86
C ILE A 898 -42.05 0.60 20.45
N ASN A 899 -42.33 1.90 20.36
CA ASN A 899 -43.65 2.46 20.05
C ASN A 899 -44.12 2.10 18.62
N LEU A 900 -43.20 1.84 17.68
CA LEU A 900 -43.53 1.41 16.31
C LEU A 900 -43.89 -0.07 16.22
N GLY A 901 -43.13 -0.94 16.90
CA GLY A 901 -43.42 -2.38 16.93
C GLY A 901 -44.72 -2.70 17.66
N VAL A 902 -45.00 -1.99 18.76
CA VAL A 902 -46.26 -2.11 19.51
C VAL A 902 -47.45 -1.56 18.71
N ALA A 903 -47.29 -0.45 17.98
CA ALA A 903 -48.33 0.09 17.11
C ALA A 903 -48.67 -0.85 15.94
N ASP A 904 -47.69 -1.54 15.36
CA ASP A 904 -47.90 -2.51 14.28
C ASP A 904 -48.56 -3.81 14.79
N ILE A 905 -48.22 -4.28 16.01
CA ILE A 905 -48.92 -5.41 16.66
C ILE A 905 -50.37 -5.03 17.01
N ILE A 906 -50.59 -3.84 17.58
CA ILE A 906 -51.93 -3.32 17.86
C ILE A 906 -52.71 -3.14 16.55
N ALA A 907 -52.09 -2.75 15.44
CA ALA A 907 -52.75 -2.63 14.15
C ALA A 907 -53.07 -3.98 13.49
N GLU A 908 -52.20 -4.98 13.65
CA GLU A 908 -52.33 -6.29 13.02
C GLU A 908 -53.20 -7.27 13.83
N TYR A 909 -53.29 -7.08 15.15
CA TYR A 909 -54.04 -7.93 16.09
C TYR A 909 -55.10 -7.16 16.91
N ALA A 910 -55.44 -5.93 16.52
CA ALA A 910 -56.39 -5.03 17.22
C ALA A 910 -57.69 -5.72 17.64
N ASP A 911 -58.23 -6.56 16.76
CA ASP A 911 -59.52 -7.23 16.92
C ASP A 911 -59.48 -8.38 17.96
N THR A 912 -58.29 -8.74 18.42
CA THR A 912 -58.05 -9.80 19.41
C THR A 912 -57.59 -9.29 20.77
N ILE A 913 -57.31 -7.98 20.89
CA ILE A 913 -56.87 -7.33 22.13
C ILE A 913 -58.04 -6.52 22.72
N PRO A 914 -58.35 -6.63 24.02
CA PRO A 914 -59.46 -5.90 24.63
C PRO A 914 -59.30 -4.37 24.50
N PRO A 915 -60.36 -3.62 24.10
CA PRO A 915 -60.27 -2.16 23.85
C PRO A 915 -59.80 -1.34 25.06
N GLU A 916 -60.18 -1.75 26.27
CA GLU A 916 -59.77 -1.16 27.54
C GLU A 916 -58.25 -1.21 27.80
N GLU A 917 -57.55 -2.22 27.28
CA GLU A 917 -56.11 -2.40 27.49
C GLU A 917 -55.27 -1.54 26.53
N ILE A 918 -55.77 -1.35 25.29
CA ILE A 918 -55.20 -0.39 24.32
C ILE A 918 -55.35 1.05 24.85
N ARG A 919 -56.44 1.33 25.56
CA ARG A 919 -56.73 2.61 26.22
C ARG A 919 -55.67 2.94 27.27
N GLU A 920 -55.36 1.99 28.14
CA GLU A 920 -54.39 2.18 29.22
C GLU A 920 -52.97 2.52 28.72
N LEU A 921 -52.56 1.97 27.56
CA LEU A 921 -51.28 2.25 26.92
C LEU A 921 -51.17 3.69 26.37
N ILE A 922 -52.26 4.22 25.84
CA ILE A 922 -52.31 5.59 25.29
C ILE A 922 -52.25 6.62 26.44
N GLU A 923 -52.96 6.35 27.54
CA GLU A 923 -52.98 7.19 28.74
C GLU A 923 -51.64 7.23 29.48
N LYS A 924 -50.83 6.18 29.39
CA LYS A 924 -49.47 6.10 29.98
C LYS A 924 -48.39 6.89 29.23
N GLY A 925 -48.76 7.63 28.18
CA GLY A 925 -47.92 8.70 27.62
C GLY A 925 -46.81 8.24 26.67
N ILE A 926 -47.16 7.44 25.65
CA ILE A 926 -46.28 7.12 24.53
C ILE A 926 -45.82 8.42 23.85
N GLN A 927 -44.53 8.76 23.89
CA GLN A 927 -43.97 9.87 23.12
C GLN A 927 -43.76 9.47 21.67
N ILE A 928 -44.30 10.25 20.73
CA ILE A 928 -44.33 9.91 19.30
C ILE A 928 -43.62 10.97 18.48
N PRO A 929 -42.62 10.63 17.66
CA PRO A 929 -41.66 11.63 17.24
C PRO A 929 -41.71 11.97 15.76
N GLN A 930 -42.14 11.03 14.91
CA GLN A 930 -42.28 11.26 13.48
C GLN A 930 -43.72 11.57 13.09
N VAL A 931 -43.87 12.44 12.08
CA VAL A 931 -45.17 12.96 11.62
C VAL A 931 -46.06 11.85 11.04
N SER A 932 -45.49 10.81 10.44
CA SER A 932 -46.22 9.64 9.91
C SER A 932 -46.78 8.76 11.05
N THR A 933 -45.96 8.45 12.05
CA THR A 933 -46.33 7.62 13.20
C THR A 933 -47.33 8.33 14.11
N ARG A 934 -47.17 9.65 14.29
CA ARG A 934 -48.16 10.50 14.97
C ARG A 934 -49.52 10.40 14.30
N LYS A 935 -49.59 10.46 12.96
CA LYS A 935 -50.87 10.34 12.22
C LYS A 935 -51.54 8.98 12.39
N ALA A 936 -50.77 7.89 12.44
CA ALA A 936 -51.29 6.53 12.62
C ALA A 936 -51.82 6.32 14.04
N PHE A 937 -51.01 6.68 15.04
CA PHE A 937 -51.43 6.66 16.44
C PHE A 937 -52.67 7.51 16.69
N TYR A 938 -52.68 8.77 16.22
CA TYR A 938 -53.84 9.64 16.45
C TYR A 938 -55.09 9.16 15.72
N ARG A 939 -54.97 8.52 14.54
CA ARG A 939 -56.10 7.85 13.87
C ARG A 939 -56.71 6.76 14.75
N LEU A 940 -55.86 5.89 15.30
CA LEU A 940 -56.27 4.82 16.21
C LEU A 940 -56.86 5.41 17.50
N SER A 941 -56.25 6.43 18.08
CA SER A 941 -56.82 7.12 19.24
C SER A 941 -58.18 7.76 18.93
N THR A 942 -58.43 8.34 17.74
CA THR A 942 -59.79 8.82 17.37
C THR A 942 -60.82 7.70 17.34
N GLN A 943 -60.40 6.51 16.90
CA GLN A 943 -61.27 5.35 16.79
C GLN A 943 -61.75 4.87 18.17
N PHE A 944 -60.93 5.03 19.21
CA PHE A 944 -61.21 4.54 20.57
C PHE A 944 -61.60 5.63 21.59
N TYR A 945 -61.17 6.88 21.41
CA TYR A 945 -61.46 8.03 22.32
C TYR A 945 -62.34 9.12 21.69
N GLY A 946 -62.71 9.01 20.42
CA GLY A 946 -63.47 10.05 19.71
C GLY A 946 -62.64 11.26 19.32
N THR A 947 -63.29 12.37 18.93
CA THR A 947 -62.61 13.55 18.37
C THR A 947 -61.86 14.40 19.40
N GLU A 948 -62.15 14.21 20.69
CA GLU A 948 -61.68 15.05 21.79
C GLU A 948 -60.14 15.06 21.93
N LEU A 949 -59.50 13.88 21.81
CA LEU A 949 -58.04 13.79 21.86
C LEU A 949 -57.38 14.37 20.59
N LEU A 950 -58.06 14.27 19.45
CA LEU A 950 -57.55 14.77 18.17
C LEU A 950 -57.63 16.31 18.09
N GLU A 951 -58.67 16.90 18.66
CA GLU A 951 -58.84 18.36 18.81
C GLU A 951 -57.75 18.93 19.70
N LYS A 952 -57.53 18.35 20.88
CA LYS A 952 -56.44 18.74 21.80
C LYS A 952 -55.06 18.61 21.14
N THR A 953 -54.82 17.51 20.44
CA THR A 953 -53.56 17.26 19.72
C THR A 953 -53.31 18.26 18.58
N ALA A 954 -54.39 18.68 17.90
CA ALA A 954 -54.34 19.67 16.82
C ALA A 954 -54.13 21.10 17.34
N GLU A 955 -54.19 21.37 18.64
CA GLU A 955 -53.84 22.69 19.18
C GLU A 955 -52.35 22.77 19.57
N ASP A 956 -51.78 21.68 20.09
CA ASP A 956 -50.49 21.69 20.80
C ASP A 956 -49.25 21.32 19.95
N ASN A 957 -49.40 20.70 18.77
CA ASN A 957 -48.29 20.07 18.04
C ASN A 957 -47.73 20.84 16.82
N ALA A 958 -46.64 20.35 16.21
CA ALA A 958 -45.98 20.95 15.04
C ALA A 958 -46.94 21.22 13.85
N ALA A 959 -46.66 22.27 13.09
CA ALA A 959 -47.57 22.87 12.09
C ALA A 959 -48.10 21.88 11.02
N SER A 960 -47.32 20.87 10.64
CA SER A 960 -47.70 19.87 9.62
C SER A 960 -48.74 18.87 10.14
N ILE A 961 -48.66 18.46 11.40
CA ILE A 961 -49.64 17.60 12.07
C ILE A 961 -50.88 18.40 12.39
N ARG A 962 -50.70 19.64 12.87
CA ARG A 962 -51.77 20.60 13.10
C ARG A 962 -52.69 20.72 11.88
N LYS A 963 -52.09 21.03 10.72
CA LYS A 963 -52.79 21.20 9.44
C LYS A 963 -53.46 19.93 8.93
N TRP A 964 -52.88 18.76 9.19
CA TRP A 964 -53.49 17.47 8.85
C TRP A 964 -54.66 17.13 9.78
N GLY A 965 -54.50 17.29 11.09
CA GLY A 965 -55.54 17.05 12.09
C GLY A 965 -56.78 17.91 11.88
N THR A 966 -56.61 19.21 11.63
CA THR A 966 -57.75 20.10 11.30
C THR A 966 -58.48 19.67 10.02
N LYS A 967 -57.76 19.10 9.03
CA LYS A 967 -58.36 18.62 7.78
C LYS A 967 -59.15 17.33 7.99
N GLU A 968 -58.69 16.41 8.83
CA GLU A 968 -59.42 15.19 9.16
C GLU A 968 -60.60 15.45 10.13
N LEU A 969 -60.47 16.37 11.10
CA LEU A 969 -61.61 16.80 11.94
C LEU A 969 -62.74 17.41 11.11
N LYS A 970 -62.43 18.27 10.14
CA LYS A 970 -63.43 18.82 9.20
C LYS A 970 -64.10 17.77 8.33
N LYS A 971 -63.44 16.64 8.05
CA LYS A 971 -64.05 15.51 7.33
C LYS A 971 -64.93 14.65 8.22
N LEU A 972 -64.67 14.60 9.53
CA LEU A 972 -65.43 13.81 10.49
C LEU A 972 -66.64 14.56 11.07
N GLN A 973 -66.61 15.91 11.09
CA GLN A 973 -67.72 16.76 11.55
C GLN A 973 -68.77 17.07 10.48
N GLY A 974 -68.45 16.85 9.19
CA GLY A 974 -69.39 16.97 8.08
C GLY A 974 -69.94 15.61 7.68
#